data_AF-A0A1G9SCS4-F1
#
_entry.id   AF-A0A1G9SCS4-F1
#
_cell.length_a   1.000
_cell.length_b   1.000
_cell.length_c   1.000
_cell.angle_alpha   90.00
_cell.angle_beta   90.00
_cell.angle_gamma   90.00
#
_symmetry.space_group_name_H-M   'P 1'
#
loop_
_entity.id
_entity.type
_entity.pdbx_description
1 polymer ?
#
loop_
_entity_poly.entity_id
_entity_poly.type
_entity_poly.pdbx_seq_one_letter_code
_entity_poly.pdbx_strand_id
1 'polypeptide(L)'
;MYHPDHVVDGDVDTVWYSWQSVYTEVSFTLDLEDVFEIGSIEFFPTQLASYNIESSLNNTDWTTRHHDTIPYGALGPFVLNVDTPYEARYVKFTGSNNSNAYAGLAEIRVYGQVFPVGDGTAENPYEITTAEQLDAVRDYRDKHFILRNDIDLSPYNTGEGWLPIGADYDIRFVGTFNGNGFTIHNLFINRDENYIGLFGYIDNAKISKLTIENASVTGRNFVGALTGTAKDTTIDNIHVTGMVAGQFDQVGGLVGNGRNLIAIDCSSDVEVTGVQRLGGLIGYQSLESGDSSKIENSHATGSVSGHSYVGGLVGENRYLIINSSSTANVQASNSIAGGLVGENRGEIINSFATGAVGGDSSVGGLVGYQTDGSITDAYATGFVSAVNNTSNAGGLVGEASSTTLTNTYATGKVQGSGNVGGLVGIIKEGNISRSYANGGVEGNWRLGGLVGFAENTANIAQSYATGTVTGTLSAVGGLIGRLDGQVFSSYATGDVTGNGTVGGLVGDLYNTAAEIDASYATGDVTGELRVGGLVGVSHNSVINDSYALGVVTGGSEAGGLVGENSGGTITTSFFNSETSGQSDNEGKGEPKTTAELQQQTTFSSWTIVADDTIDQGYPLLTWQVSQSYSGDPDPVWVIGTKPPAFSVTPDAGAGGSISPGSVQSIPNGATTYFTIIPGDGFSIAGVTGCGGSLLGNIYTTDAITQACNVVATFQLTPVDPDPVVPDPVDPDPVDPDPVDPVQIEEGYSDAPQIVASHRLTRRDPQSEAVLSITRAHSEVPNSTTLVDDENPDNPSVITAADIVTEGRTITLQAEAYGDGSAVHRVLLITEGSENQIITQALSRFTGAFTLIEEQGRVTTWAPLPQINGHQWRAVVETQPDGESRLWYEVCETQCDNDHNWALSSVTLPGDQAFEAGNEIEVEEDILEGVQIRIETDVTRQIRF
;
A
#
# COMPACT_ATOMS: atom_id res chain seq x y z
N MET A 1 43.38 7.50 -65.80
CA MET A 1 42.30 7.98 -66.69
C MET A 1 41.34 8.77 -65.82
N TYR A 2 40.81 9.89 -66.31
CA TYR A 2 39.72 10.59 -65.64
C TYR A 2 38.49 9.68 -65.67
N HIS A 3 37.85 9.47 -64.52
CA HIS A 3 36.48 9.00 -64.42
C HIS A 3 35.82 9.81 -63.30
N PRO A 4 35.00 10.82 -63.64
CA PRO A 4 34.12 11.46 -62.67
C PRO A 4 32.86 10.61 -62.46
N ASP A 5 32.08 10.99 -61.45
CA ASP A 5 30.67 10.63 -61.27
C ASP A 5 30.38 9.14 -61.00
N HIS A 6 30.63 8.72 -59.76
CA HIS A 6 29.82 7.67 -59.11
C HIS A 6 28.79 8.35 -58.21
N VAL A 7 27.53 7.95 -58.35
CA VAL A 7 26.47 8.23 -57.38
C VAL A 7 26.33 7.00 -56.50
N VAL A 8 26.37 7.21 -55.19
CA VAL A 8 26.16 6.22 -54.14
C VAL A 8 24.71 6.36 -53.67
N ASP A 9 23.97 5.25 -53.61
CA ASP A 9 22.54 5.21 -53.27
C ASP A 9 22.23 3.88 -52.54
N GLY A 10 22.19 3.93 -51.21
CA GLY A 10 21.94 2.78 -50.33
C GLY A 10 22.99 2.54 -49.24
N ASP A 11 22.63 1.74 -48.24
CA ASP A 11 23.44 1.48 -47.04
C ASP A 11 24.79 0.81 -47.33
N VAL A 12 25.87 1.45 -46.84
CA VAL A 12 27.28 0.99 -46.84
C VAL A 12 27.86 0.69 -48.22
N ASP A 13 28.15 1.75 -48.98
CA ASP A 13 28.82 1.63 -50.28
C ASP A 13 30.36 1.67 -50.15
N THR A 14 31.02 0.50 -50.22
CA THR A 14 32.50 0.41 -50.15
C THR A 14 33.16 0.75 -51.49
N VAL A 15 33.58 2.01 -51.66
CA VAL A 15 34.25 2.44 -52.92
C VAL A 15 35.76 2.23 -52.87
N TRP A 16 36.24 1.22 -53.60
CA TRP A 16 37.67 0.91 -53.73
C TRP A 16 38.37 1.82 -54.75
N TYR A 17 39.16 2.77 -54.29
CA TYR A 17 40.00 3.59 -55.16
C TYR A 17 41.44 3.07 -55.26
N SER A 18 41.94 2.93 -56.49
CA SER A 18 43.37 2.63 -56.75
C SER A 18 44.07 3.82 -57.41
N TRP A 19 45.03 4.42 -56.71
CA TRP A 19 45.87 5.53 -57.22
C TRP A 19 47.37 5.15 -57.17
N GLN A 20 48.24 5.93 -57.84
CA GLN A 20 49.68 5.65 -57.89
C GLN A 20 50.55 6.89 -57.58
N SER A 21 51.46 6.72 -56.61
CA SER A 21 52.74 7.43 -56.38
C SER A 21 52.89 8.50 -55.29
N VAL A 22 54.14 8.62 -54.82
CA VAL A 22 54.62 9.50 -53.75
C VAL A 22 56.07 9.91 -54.07
N TYR A 23 56.35 11.22 -54.06
CA TYR A 23 57.32 11.92 -53.18
C TYR A 23 57.03 13.42 -53.26
N THR A 24 57.30 14.15 -52.17
CA THR A 24 56.70 15.46 -51.79
C THR A 24 55.24 15.35 -51.33
N GLU A 25 54.78 16.32 -50.55
CA GLU A 25 53.53 16.28 -49.76
C GLU A 25 52.33 15.78 -50.57
N VAL A 26 51.66 14.75 -50.05
CA VAL A 26 50.34 14.36 -50.57
C VAL A 26 49.30 15.24 -49.87
N SER A 27 49.12 16.45 -50.40
CA SER A 27 48.02 17.32 -50.01
C SER A 27 46.71 16.74 -50.53
N PHE A 28 45.88 16.19 -49.65
CA PHE A 28 44.49 15.90 -49.98
C PHE A 28 43.68 17.16 -49.79
N THR A 29 42.94 17.60 -50.81
CA THR A 29 41.90 18.63 -50.65
C THR A 29 40.56 17.92 -50.63
N LEU A 30 39.89 17.94 -49.48
CA LEU A 30 38.53 17.47 -49.30
C LEU A 30 37.60 18.65 -49.65
N ASP A 31 37.18 18.74 -50.92
CA ASP A 31 36.15 19.70 -51.33
C ASP A 31 34.80 19.17 -50.84
N LEU A 32 34.30 19.76 -49.75
CA LEU A 32 33.00 19.50 -49.15
C LEU A 32 32.05 20.65 -49.54
N GLU A 33 30.94 20.34 -50.23
CA GLU A 33 29.96 21.38 -50.63
C GLU A 33 28.90 21.68 -49.53
N ASP A 34 28.88 20.92 -48.44
CA ASP A 34 28.00 21.09 -47.27
C ASP A 34 28.81 21.02 -45.94
N VAL A 35 28.12 21.03 -44.79
CA VAL A 35 28.74 21.05 -43.44
C VAL A 35 29.01 19.63 -42.92
N PHE A 36 30.20 19.39 -42.37
CA PHE A 36 30.66 18.10 -41.85
C PHE A 36 31.45 18.27 -40.54
N GLU A 37 31.32 17.33 -39.61
CA GLU A 37 32.32 17.07 -38.56
C GLU A 37 33.15 15.84 -38.96
N ILE A 38 34.47 15.89 -38.77
CA ILE A 38 35.35 14.76 -39.06
C ILE A 38 35.58 14.00 -37.75
N GLY A 39 34.90 12.88 -37.55
CA GLY A 39 34.93 12.10 -36.31
C GLY A 39 36.33 11.57 -35.95
N SER A 40 36.97 10.80 -36.86
CA SER A 40 38.34 10.31 -36.66
C SER A 40 39.03 9.84 -37.95
N ILE A 41 40.37 9.86 -37.96
CA ILE A 41 41.20 9.29 -39.04
C ILE A 41 42.12 8.23 -38.43
N GLU A 42 41.88 6.95 -38.73
CA GLU A 42 42.69 5.86 -38.18
C GLU A 42 43.71 5.32 -39.20
N PHE A 43 44.97 5.28 -38.75
CA PHE A 43 46.08 4.69 -39.50
C PHE A 43 46.39 3.30 -38.95
N PHE A 44 46.48 2.29 -39.82
CA PHE A 44 46.93 0.93 -39.45
C PHE A 44 48.34 0.62 -39.97
N PRO A 45 49.42 1.22 -39.42
CA PRO A 45 50.72 0.57 -39.46
C PRO A 45 50.74 -0.56 -38.43
N THR A 46 51.36 -1.69 -38.77
CA THR A 46 51.66 -2.72 -37.78
C THR A 46 52.68 -2.18 -36.77
N GLN A 47 52.17 -1.77 -35.60
CA GLN A 47 52.81 -1.22 -34.39
C GLN A 47 52.78 0.31 -34.18
N LEU A 48 52.10 0.69 -33.08
CA LEU A 48 52.36 1.80 -32.16
C LEU A 48 52.38 3.24 -32.70
N ALA A 49 51.19 3.85 -32.82
CA ALA A 49 50.80 5.08 -32.09
C ALA A 49 49.38 5.53 -32.55
N SER A 50 48.50 5.88 -31.61
CA SER A 50 47.28 6.64 -31.92
C SER A 50 47.61 8.14 -32.01
N TYR A 51 46.91 8.86 -32.88
CA TYR A 51 47.03 10.30 -33.05
C TYR A 51 45.64 10.90 -33.22
N ASN A 52 45.18 11.66 -32.22
CA ASN A 52 43.90 12.36 -32.30
C ASN A 52 44.13 13.74 -32.93
N ILE A 53 43.29 14.10 -33.89
CA ILE A 53 43.21 15.47 -34.42
C ILE A 53 42.13 16.19 -33.61
N GLU A 54 42.51 17.09 -32.72
CA GLU A 54 41.57 18.03 -32.12
C GLU A 54 41.30 19.17 -33.12
N SER A 55 40.12 19.19 -33.74
CA SER A 55 39.64 20.36 -34.47
C SER A 55 38.44 20.99 -33.77
N SER A 56 38.71 21.81 -32.76
CA SER A 56 37.78 22.89 -32.39
C SER A 56 37.61 23.83 -33.59
N LEU A 57 36.39 24.28 -33.91
CA LEU A 57 36.06 25.70 -34.18
C LEU A 57 34.60 25.93 -34.61
N ASN A 58 33.91 26.78 -33.85
CA ASN A 58 32.79 27.57 -34.37
C ASN A 58 33.29 28.53 -35.46
N ASN A 59 32.87 28.37 -36.71
CA ASN A 59 32.89 29.48 -37.68
C ASN A 59 31.87 29.31 -38.82
N THR A 60 31.22 30.40 -39.22
CA THR A 60 30.07 30.43 -40.15
C THR A 60 30.43 30.87 -41.58
N ASP A 61 31.69 30.70 -42.00
CA ASP A 61 32.16 31.08 -43.33
C ASP A 61 32.38 29.86 -44.24
N TRP A 62 31.63 29.81 -45.35
CA TRP A 62 31.56 28.68 -46.27
C TRP A 62 32.76 28.69 -47.23
N THR A 63 33.85 27.98 -46.88
CA THR A 63 34.87 27.32 -47.76
C THR A 63 36.20 27.05 -47.03
N THR A 64 36.16 26.24 -45.97
CA THR A 64 37.37 25.91 -45.18
C THR A 64 38.16 24.76 -45.85
N ARG A 65 39.31 25.08 -46.46
CA ARG A 65 40.25 24.02 -46.91
C ARG A 65 41.10 23.56 -45.73
N HIS A 66 40.99 22.28 -45.38
CA HIS A 66 41.94 21.66 -44.46
C HIS A 66 43.20 21.19 -45.22
N HIS A 67 44.36 21.36 -44.61
CA HIS A 67 45.66 20.92 -45.14
C HIS A 67 46.36 20.18 -44.00
N ASP A 68 46.41 18.84 -44.08
CA ASP A 68 47.03 18.02 -43.06
C ASP A 68 48.19 17.20 -43.66
N THR A 69 49.26 17.01 -42.88
CA THR A 69 50.55 16.50 -43.38
C THR A 69 50.96 15.22 -42.65
N ILE A 70 50.71 14.08 -43.29
CA ILE A 70 51.06 12.75 -42.73
C ILE A 70 52.59 12.59 -42.60
N PRO A 71 53.13 12.25 -41.41
CA PRO A 71 54.56 12.03 -41.22
C PRO A 71 55.10 10.81 -41.99
N TYR A 72 56.36 10.92 -42.42
CA TYR A 72 57.04 9.88 -43.19
C TYR A 72 57.31 8.61 -42.35
N GLY A 73 56.46 7.58 -42.49
CA GLY A 73 56.64 6.29 -41.82
C GLY A 73 55.41 5.36 -41.79
N ALA A 74 54.19 5.90 -41.95
CA ALA A 74 52.95 5.13 -41.96
C ALA A 74 52.80 4.28 -43.23
N LEU A 75 53.41 3.09 -43.25
CA LEU A 75 53.28 2.12 -44.34
C LEU A 75 52.20 1.07 -44.01
N GLY A 76 50.95 1.42 -44.28
CA GLY A 76 49.79 0.54 -44.17
C GLY A 76 48.57 1.11 -44.90
N PRO A 77 47.50 0.31 -45.11
CA PRO A 77 46.20 0.88 -45.45
C PRO A 77 45.74 1.81 -44.31
N PHE A 78 45.02 2.86 -44.67
CA PHE A 78 44.37 3.75 -43.72
C PHE A 78 42.87 3.77 -44.00
N VAL A 79 42.07 3.94 -42.95
CA VAL A 79 40.61 4.00 -43.05
C VAL A 79 40.21 5.44 -42.72
N LEU A 80 39.44 6.04 -43.62
CA LEU A 80 38.84 7.34 -43.40
C LEU A 80 37.36 7.13 -43.07
N ASN A 81 37.02 7.32 -41.80
CA ASN A 81 35.64 7.37 -41.35
C ASN A 81 35.15 8.81 -41.49
N VAL A 82 33.99 9.01 -42.12
CA VAL A 82 33.39 10.34 -42.27
C VAL A 82 31.94 10.24 -41.83
N ASP A 83 31.63 10.89 -40.71
CA ASP A 83 30.25 11.07 -40.24
C ASP A 83 29.66 12.31 -40.90
N THR A 84 28.45 12.20 -41.44
CA THR A 84 27.88 13.25 -42.29
C THR A 84 26.42 13.50 -41.91
N PRO A 85 26.03 14.72 -41.47
CA PRO A 85 24.64 15.03 -41.10
C PRO A 85 23.67 15.17 -42.30
N TYR A 86 24.16 14.91 -43.51
CA TYR A 86 23.41 14.94 -44.77
C TYR A 86 23.87 13.79 -45.67
N GLU A 87 23.09 13.43 -46.70
CA GLU A 87 23.54 12.54 -47.78
C GLU A 87 24.86 13.05 -48.38
N ALA A 88 25.97 12.35 -48.16
CA ALA A 88 27.27 12.71 -48.70
C ALA A 88 27.32 12.49 -50.22
N ARG A 89 26.83 13.47 -50.99
CA ARG A 89 26.62 13.32 -52.44
C ARG A 89 27.87 12.98 -53.24
N TYR A 90 29.03 13.55 -52.87
CA TYR A 90 30.31 13.30 -53.55
C TYR A 90 31.50 13.45 -52.60
N VAL A 91 32.44 12.48 -52.63
CA VAL A 91 33.78 12.62 -52.02
C VAL A 91 34.82 12.64 -53.14
N LYS A 92 35.52 13.76 -53.33
CA LYS A 92 36.41 13.99 -54.48
C LYS A 92 37.87 14.10 -54.07
N PHE A 93 38.66 13.08 -54.40
CA PHE A 93 40.12 13.13 -54.24
C PHE A 93 40.79 13.83 -55.44
N THR A 94 41.52 14.90 -55.18
CA THR A 94 42.40 15.54 -56.18
C THR A 94 43.86 15.38 -55.79
N GLY A 95 44.57 14.45 -56.47
CA GLY A 95 46.02 14.30 -56.34
C GLY A 95 46.78 15.01 -57.47
N SER A 96 47.88 15.68 -57.14
CA SER A 96 48.84 16.18 -58.12
C SER A 96 50.10 15.31 -58.13
N ASN A 97 50.29 14.51 -59.19
CA ASN A 97 51.31 13.46 -59.18
C ASN A 97 52.53 13.85 -60.03
N ASN A 98 53.71 13.95 -59.41
CA ASN A 98 55.00 13.90 -60.09
C ASN A 98 55.71 12.55 -59.84
N SER A 99 55.21 11.51 -60.52
CA SER A 99 55.83 10.17 -60.76
C SER A 99 55.97 9.12 -59.62
N ASN A 100 55.43 7.93 -59.92
CA ASN A 100 55.66 6.53 -59.48
C ASN A 100 56.59 6.21 -58.28
N ALA A 101 56.31 5.28 -57.34
CA ALA A 101 55.14 4.43 -57.02
C ALA A 101 55.34 3.64 -55.69
N TYR A 102 54.28 3.43 -54.92
CA TYR A 102 54.00 2.27 -54.03
C TYR A 102 52.47 2.15 -53.89
N ALA A 103 51.94 0.97 -53.55
CA ALA A 103 50.50 0.72 -53.50
C ALA A 103 49.99 0.64 -52.05
N GLY A 104 49.01 1.48 -51.71
CA GLY A 104 48.17 1.35 -50.53
C GLY A 104 46.71 1.23 -50.97
N LEU A 105 45.93 0.42 -50.27
CA LEU A 105 44.46 0.43 -50.36
C LEU A 105 43.96 1.48 -49.37
N ALA A 106 43.09 2.38 -49.82
CA ALA A 106 42.29 3.21 -48.94
C ALA A 106 40.87 2.64 -48.97
N GLU A 107 40.35 2.30 -47.79
CA GLU A 107 38.96 1.92 -47.61
C GLU A 107 38.22 3.15 -47.06
N ILE A 108 37.16 3.55 -47.75
CA ILE A 108 36.29 4.65 -47.33
C ILE A 108 34.97 4.01 -46.92
N ARG A 109 34.58 4.25 -45.68
CA ARG A 109 33.25 3.90 -45.19
C ARG A 109 32.53 5.21 -44.91
N VAL A 110 31.56 5.51 -45.78
CA VAL A 110 30.54 6.51 -45.49
C VAL A 110 29.48 5.77 -44.68
N TYR A 111 29.39 6.06 -43.40
CA TYR A 111 28.27 5.59 -42.59
C TYR A 111 27.10 6.55 -42.84
N GLY A 112 25.95 6.01 -43.24
CA GLY A 112 24.70 6.78 -43.20
C GLY A 112 24.40 7.18 -41.76
N GLN A 113 23.65 8.27 -41.55
CA GLN A 113 23.23 8.66 -40.21
C GLN A 113 22.48 7.50 -39.53
N VAL A 114 23.14 6.86 -38.56
CA VAL A 114 22.54 5.77 -37.79
C VAL A 114 21.30 6.27 -37.04
N PHE A 115 21.37 7.50 -36.55
CA PHE A 115 20.23 8.27 -36.04
C PHE A 115 19.91 9.39 -37.05
N PRO A 116 18.86 9.25 -37.89
CA PRO A 116 18.48 10.24 -38.90
C PRO A 116 17.67 11.42 -38.32
N VAL A 117 17.32 11.37 -37.03
CA VAL A 117 16.59 12.41 -36.30
C VAL A 117 17.19 12.54 -34.89
N GLY A 118 17.34 13.79 -34.44
CA GLY A 118 18.06 14.15 -33.22
C GLY A 118 19.55 14.43 -33.47
N ASP A 119 20.18 15.16 -32.54
CA ASP A 119 21.63 15.38 -32.48
C ASP A 119 22.27 14.80 -31.20
N GLY A 120 21.44 14.16 -30.35
CA GLY A 120 21.88 13.50 -29.12
C GLY A 120 22.06 14.45 -27.94
N THR A 121 21.67 15.73 -28.05
CA THR A 121 21.55 16.67 -26.93
C THR A 121 20.29 16.40 -26.09
N ALA A 122 20.20 16.99 -24.89
CA ALA A 122 19.05 16.81 -24.00
C ALA A 122 17.76 17.41 -24.60
N GLU A 123 17.90 18.50 -25.34
CA GLU A 123 16.83 19.22 -26.03
C GLU A 123 16.40 18.52 -27.33
N ASN A 124 17.31 17.81 -27.99
CA ASN A 124 17.08 17.14 -29.28
C ASN A 124 17.70 15.71 -29.30
N PRO A 125 17.17 14.79 -28.47
CA PRO A 125 17.69 13.44 -28.32
C PRO A 125 17.59 12.64 -29.62
N TYR A 126 18.51 11.69 -29.82
CA TYR A 126 18.46 10.76 -30.94
C TYR A 126 17.20 9.88 -30.89
N GLU A 127 16.48 9.82 -32.01
CA GLU A 127 15.28 9.00 -32.12
C GLU A 127 15.60 7.57 -32.56
N ILE A 128 15.03 6.60 -31.83
CA ILE A 128 15.21 5.16 -32.08
C ILE A 128 13.88 4.57 -32.57
N THR A 129 13.92 3.95 -33.75
CA THR A 129 12.78 3.30 -34.42
C THR A 129 13.04 1.84 -34.81
N THR A 130 14.31 1.40 -34.85
CA THR A 130 14.73 0.03 -35.21
C THR A 130 15.69 -0.59 -34.20
N ALA A 131 15.89 -1.91 -34.30
CA ALA A 131 16.79 -2.65 -33.41
C ALA A 131 18.27 -2.30 -33.66
N GLU A 132 18.63 -1.99 -34.91
CA GLU A 132 19.97 -1.56 -35.30
C GLU A 132 20.33 -0.18 -34.71
N GLN A 133 19.35 0.70 -34.59
CA GLN A 133 19.52 2.01 -33.94
C GLN A 133 19.69 1.85 -32.42
N LEU A 134 18.93 0.94 -31.79
CA LEU A 134 19.11 0.60 -30.38
C LEU A 134 20.48 -0.04 -30.12
N ASP A 135 20.96 -0.88 -31.03
CA ASP A 135 22.28 -1.51 -30.97
C ASP A 135 23.41 -0.46 -31.01
N ALA A 136 23.29 0.53 -31.90
CA ALA A 136 24.24 1.62 -32.05
C ALA A 136 24.37 2.57 -30.84
N VAL A 137 23.42 2.56 -29.90
CA VAL A 137 23.53 3.31 -28.62
C VAL A 137 24.83 2.98 -27.87
N ARG A 138 25.38 1.78 -28.09
CA ARG A 138 26.67 1.35 -27.51
C ARG A 138 27.86 2.22 -27.90
N ASP A 139 27.78 3.00 -28.98
CA ASP A 139 28.87 3.87 -29.44
C ASP A 139 28.68 5.35 -29.04
N TYR A 140 27.48 5.73 -28.57
CA TYR A 140 27.08 7.11 -28.24
C TYR A 140 26.64 7.23 -26.76
N ARG A 141 27.40 6.59 -25.86
CA ARG A 141 26.98 6.28 -24.47
C ARG A 141 26.82 7.47 -23.51
N ASP A 142 27.24 8.65 -23.94
CA ASP A 142 27.10 9.94 -23.25
C ASP A 142 25.93 10.80 -23.77
N LYS A 143 25.16 10.30 -24.74
CA LYS A 143 24.09 11.04 -25.42
C LYS A 143 22.69 10.75 -24.89
N HIS A 144 21.74 11.53 -25.37
CA HIS A 144 20.34 11.44 -25.01
C HIS A 144 19.54 10.73 -26.11
N PHE A 145 18.66 9.80 -25.73
CA PHE A 145 17.90 8.93 -26.65
C PHE A 145 16.41 8.90 -26.30
N ILE A 146 15.57 8.76 -27.32
CA ILE A 146 14.13 8.56 -27.18
C ILE A 146 13.59 7.49 -28.15
N LEU A 147 12.78 6.54 -27.66
CA LEU A 147 12.08 5.60 -28.53
C LEU A 147 10.89 6.28 -29.24
N ARG A 148 10.69 5.91 -30.51
CA ARG A 148 9.57 6.34 -31.36
C ARG A 148 8.74 5.18 -31.91
N ASN A 149 9.13 3.94 -31.61
CA ASN A 149 8.46 2.71 -32.01
C ASN A 149 8.79 1.58 -31.02
N ASP A 150 7.96 0.54 -31.00
CA ASP A 150 8.32 -0.73 -30.35
C ASP A 150 9.48 -1.41 -31.11
N ILE A 151 10.40 -2.05 -30.37
CA ILE A 151 11.63 -2.62 -30.92
C ILE A 151 11.67 -4.14 -30.67
N ASP A 152 11.78 -4.96 -31.71
CA ASP A 152 11.94 -6.42 -31.58
C ASP A 152 13.43 -6.81 -31.67
N LEU A 153 13.97 -7.37 -30.58
CA LEU A 153 15.36 -7.83 -30.53
C LEU A 153 15.58 -9.26 -31.05
N SER A 154 14.54 -9.91 -31.59
CA SER A 154 14.66 -11.24 -32.23
C SER A 154 15.85 -11.42 -33.20
N PRO A 155 16.28 -10.42 -34.00
CA PRO A 155 17.48 -10.54 -34.84
C PRO A 155 18.79 -10.81 -34.06
N TYR A 156 18.86 -10.37 -32.80
CA TYR A 156 20.01 -10.51 -31.92
C TYR A 156 19.99 -11.81 -31.10
N ASN A 157 18.95 -12.63 -31.20
CA ASN A 157 18.73 -13.82 -30.38
C ASN A 157 19.50 -15.07 -30.88
N THR A 158 20.76 -14.89 -31.27
CA THR A 158 21.63 -15.98 -31.75
C THR A 158 22.90 -16.11 -30.92
N GLY A 159 23.39 -17.35 -30.73
CA GLY A 159 24.59 -17.62 -29.96
C GLY A 159 24.45 -17.22 -28.49
N GLU A 160 25.23 -16.21 -28.07
CA GLU A 160 25.23 -15.63 -26.73
C GLU A 160 24.17 -14.53 -26.55
N GLY A 161 23.46 -14.17 -27.63
CA GLY A 161 22.44 -13.12 -27.60
C GLY A 161 23.01 -11.70 -27.62
N TRP A 162 22.16 -10.76 -27.21
CA TRP A 162 22.46 -9.33 -27.11
C TRP A 162 23.77 -9.07 -26.35
N LEU A 163 24.55 -8.09 -26.83
CA LEU A 163 25.73 -7.58 -26.15
C LEU A 163 25.30 -6.36 -25.31
N PRO A 164 25.41 -6.38 -23.97
CA PRO A 164 24.95 -5.27 -23.13
C PRO A 164 25.53 -3.91 -23.56
N ILE A 165 24.71 -2.86 -23.53
CA ILE A 165 25.17 -1.49 -23.73
C ILE A 165 25.98 -1.08 -22.49
N GLY A 166 27.27 -0.78 -22.69
CA GLY A 166 28.22 -0.56 -21.60
C GLY A 166 28.48 -1.80 -20.76
N ALA A 167 29.04 -2.83 -21.40
CA ALA A 167 29.29 -4.15 -20.81
C ALA A 167 30.35 -4.20 -19.69
N ASP A 168 31.06 -3.10 -19.39
CA ASP A 168 32.03 -3.03 -18.29
C ASP A 168 32.16 -1.62 -17.67
N TYR A 169 33.09 -1.50 -16.72
CA TYR A 169 33.36 -0.28 -15.95
C TYR A 169 34.07 0.83 -16.74
N ASP A 170 34.78 0.53 -17.82
CA ASP A 170 35.48 1.55 -18.63
C ASP A 170 34.58 2.07 -19.77
N ILE A 171 33.57 1.30 -20.19
CA ILE A 171 32.59 1.68 -21.23
C ILE A 171 31.16 1.92 -20.70
N ARG A 172 30.99 2.37 -19.46
CA ARG A 172 29.68 2.74 -18.86
C ARG A 172 28.76 3.57 -19.78
N PHE A 173 27.45 3.38 -19.64
CA PHE A 173 26.44 4.32 -20.15
C PHE A 173 26.16 5.42 -19.12
N VAL A 174 26.25 6.68 -19.54
CA VAL A 174 26.16 7.87 -18.68
C VAL A 174 25.18 8.93 -19.20
N GLY A 175 24.51 8.65 -20.33
CA GLY A 175 23.51 9.52 -20.94
C GLY A 175 22.09 9.30 -20.39
N THR A 176 21.08 9.60 -21.20
CA THR A 176 19.67 9.36 -20.85
C THR A 176 18.93 8.54 -21.89
N PHE A 177 18.07 7.62 -21.45
CA PHE A 177 17.27 6.78 -22.34
C PHE A 177 15.79 6.86 -21.97
N ASN A 178 14.98 7.47 -22.84
CA ASN A 178 13.54 7.59 -22.66
C ASN A 178 12.80 6.59 -23.56
N GLY A 179 12.23 5.55 -22.97
CA GLY A 179 11.40 4.57 -23.67
C GLY A 179 10.09 5.16 -24.21
N ASN A 180 9.66 6.34 -23.75
CA ASN A 180 8.51 7.09 -24.26
C ASN A 180 7.19 6.26 -24.30
N GLY A 181 7.07 5.24 -23.44
CA GLY A 181 5.94 4.33 -23.38
C GLY A 181 6.00 3.14 -24.34
N PHE A 182 7.05 3.03 -25.17
CA PHE A 182 7.26 1.90 -26.09
C PHE A 182 7.91 0.68 -25.40
N THR A 183 7.84 -0.45 -26.10
CA THR A 183 8.28 -1.76 -25.64
C THR A 183 9.49 -2.26 -26.42
N ILE A 184 10.46 -2.85 -25.73
CA ILE A 184 11.52 -3.68 -26.30
C ILE A 184 11.12 -5.14 -26.09
N HIS A 185 10.86 -5.88 -27.16
CA HIS A 185 10.45 -7.28 -27.09
C HIS A 185 11.64 -8.23 -27.29
N ASN A 186 11.53 -9.41 -26.66
CA ASN A 186 12.35 -10.60 -26.95
C ASN A 186 13.85 -10.42 -26.66
N LEU A 187 14.25 -9.68 -25.63
CA LEU A 187 15.65 -9.57 -25.21
C LEU A 187 16.23 -10.93 -24.78
N PHE A 188 17.10 -11.54 -25.59
CA PHE A 188 17.85 -12.76 -25.21
C PHE A 188 19.31 -12.44 -24.89
N ILE A 189 19.78 -12.88 -23.73
CA ILE A 189 21.21 -12.88 -23.36
C ILE A 189 21.55 -14.20 -22.68
N ASN A 190 22.64 -14.84 -23.09
CA ASN A 190 23.17 -16.06 -22.49
C ASN A 190 24.69 -16.01 -22.45
N ARG A 191 25.24 -15.33 -21.43
CA ARG A 191 26.67 -15.00 -21.29
C ARG A 191 27.19 -15.40 -19.91
N ASP A 192 28.32 -16.10 -19.83
CA ASP A 192 28.98 -16.43 -18.55
C ASP A 192 29.85 -15.25 -18.04
N GLU A 193 29.25 -14.06 -18.02
CA GLU A 193 29.90 -12.77 -17.83
C GLU A 193 29.23 -11.96 -16.71
N ASN A 194 29.87 -10.87 -16.29
CA ASN A 194 29.31 -9.93 -15.32
C ASN A 194 28.59 -8.78 -16.05
N TYR A 195 27.78 -8.01 -15.32
CA TYR A 195 27.15 -6.79 -15.84
C TYR A 195 26.20 -7.10 -17.00
N ILE A 196 25.17 -7.89 -16.70
CA ILE A 196 24.29 -8.49 -17.70
C ILE A 196 22.89 -7.89 -17.64
N GLY A 197 22.43 -7.36 -18.77
CA GLY A 197 21.13 -6.76 -19.03
C GLY A 197 21.10 -6.11 -20.43
N LEU A 198 20.01 -5.41 -20.76
CA LEU A 198 19.97 -4.54 -21.95
C LEU A 198 21.16 -3.55 -21.94
N PHE A 199 21.38 -2.96 -20.77
CA PHE A 199 22.61 -2.26 -20.38
C PHE A 199 23.44 -3.16 -19.45
N GLY A 200 24.76 -2.97 -19.42
CA GLY A 200 25.64 -3.70 -18.49
C GLY A 200 25.87 -2.93 -17.19
N TYR A 201 26.45 -1.74 -17.33
CA TYR A 201 26.73 -0.80 -16.27
C TYR A 201 26.26 0.61 -16.69
N ILE A 202 25.31 1.15 -15.93
CA ILE A 202 24.83 2.54 -16.06
C ILE A 202 25.28 3.35 -14.84
N ASP A 203 25.77 4.57 -15.04
CA ASP A 203 26.41 5.42 -14.01
C ASP A 203 26.05 6.89 -14.25
N ASN A 204 25.51 7.59 -13.25
CA ASN A 204 24.99 8.96 -13.39
C ASN A 204 23.97 9.13 -14.53
N ALA A 205 23.18 8.08 -14.81
CA ALA A 205 22.26 8.02 -15.94
C ALA A 205 20.79 8.27 -15.52
N LYS A 206 19.93 8.53 -16.51
CA LYS A 206 18.47 8.48 -16.35
C LYS A 206 17.83 7.57 -17.38
N ILE A 207 17.06 6.57 -16.94
CA ILE A 207 16.25 5.71 -17.82
C ILE A 207 14.79 5.85 -17.41
N SER A 208 13.88 6.04 -18.36
CA SER A 208 12.47 6.25 -18.03
C SER A 208 11.48 5.67 -19.04
N LYS A 209 10.26 5.33 -18.59
CA LYS A 209 9.07 5.04 -19.42
C LYS A 209 9.29 3.92 -20.45
N LEU A 210 9.79 2.77 -20.02
CA LEU A 210 10.19 1.66 -20.89
C LEU A 210 9.59 0.32 -20.43
N THR A 211 9.03 -0.44 -21.36
CA THR A 211 8.69 -1.85 -21.13
C THR A 211 9.73 -2.76 -21.80
N ILE A 212 10.18 -3.82 -21.13
CA ILE A 212 10.95 -4.92 -21.73
C ILE A 212 10.13 -6.20 -21.61
N GLU A 213 9.60 -6.70 -22.72
CA GLU A 213 8.71 -7.87 -22.72
C GLU A 213 9.44 -9.13 -23.21
N ASN A 214 9.12 -10.28 -22.60
CA ASN A 214 9.68 -11.59 -22.98
C ASN A 214 11.21 -11.65 -22.90
N ALA A 215 11.79 -11.05 -21.85
CA ALA A 215 13.22 -11.14 -21.58
C ALA A 215 13.64 -12.57 -21.20
N SER A 216 14.81 -13.01 -21.66
CA SER A 216 15.44 -14.27 -21.29
C SER A 216 16.93 -14.02 -21.11
N VAL A 217 17.32 -13.77 -19.85
CA VAL A 217 18.64 -13.21 -19.51
C VAL A 217 19.37 -14.14 -18.55
N THR A 218 20.49 -14.70 -18.99
CA THR A 218 21.37 -15.55 -18.17
C THR A 218 22.76 -14.91 -18.06
N GLY A 219 23.23 -14.73 -16.82
CA GLY A 219 24.49 -14.07 -16.48
C GLY A 219 25.24 -14.73 -15.32
N ARG A 220 26.44 -14.23 -14.99
CA ARG A 220 27.27 -14.77 -13.90
C ARG A 220 27.09 -14.01 -12.58
N ASN A 221 27.32 -12.70 -12.58
CA ASN A 221 27.10 -11.78 -11.44
C ASN A 221 26.54 -10.45 -11.94
N PHE A 222 25.79 -9.74 -11.08
CA PHE A 222 25.19 -8.45 -11.42
C PHE A 222 24.31 -8.59 -12.67
N VAL A 223 23.17 -9.25 -12.49
CA VAL A 223 22.26 -9.64 -13.58
C VAL A 223 20.89 -9.02 -13.35
N GLY A 224 20.35 -8.34 -14.35
CA GLY A 224 18.97 -7.84 -14.39
C GLY A 224 18.55 -7.52 -15.82
N ALA A 225 17.26 -7.59 -16.15
CA ALA A 225 16.83 -7.45 -17.54
C ALA A 225 17.11 -6.05 -18.11
N LEU A 226 16.94 -4.98 -17.31
CA LEU A 226 17.34 -3.64 -17.69
C LEU A 226 18.86 -3.48 -17.59
N THR A 227 19.43 -3.75 -16.42
CA THR A 227 20.87 -3.58 -16.21
C THR A 227 21.48 -4.50 -15.16
N GLY A 228 22.74 -4.86 -15.37
CA GLY A 228 23.53 -5.55 -14.36
C GLY A 228 23.89 -4.67 -13.17
N THR A 229 24.35 -3.44 -13.43
CA THR A 229 24.66 -2.43 -12.39
C THR A 229 24.08 -1.07 -12.74
N ALA A 230 23.49 -0.40 -11.75
CA ALA A 230 23.07 0.99 -11.79
C ALA A 230 23.72 1.75 -10.63
N LYS A 231 24.50 2.78 -10.94
CA LYS A 231 25.18 3.64 -9.96
C LYS A 231 24.77 5.10 -10.15
N ASP A 232 24.51 5.83 -9.07
CA ASP A 232 24.12 7.26 -9.08
C ASP A 232 22.99 7.57 -10.09
N THR A 233 22.08 6.63 -10.28
CA THR A 233 21.18 6.57 -11.44
C THR A 233 19.72 6.66 -10.99
N THR A 234 18.89 7.32 -11.80
CA THR A 234 17.43 7.28 -11.66
C THR A 234 16.81 6.37 -12.73
N ILE A 235 15.98 5.42 -12.30
CA ILE A 235 15.09 4.64 -13.15
C ILE A 235 13.64 4.91 -12.75
N ASP A 236 12.80 5.20 -13.73
CA ASP A 236 11.46 5.78 -13.54
C ASP A 236 10.45 5.13 -14.51
N ASN A 237 9.41 4.49 -13.99
CA ASN A 237 8.36 3.85 -14.80
C ASN A 237 8.97 2.84 -15.81
N ILE A 238 9.63 1.80 -15.27
CA ILE A 238 10.20 0.69 -16.03
C ILE A 238 9.48 -0.62 -15.69
N HIS A 239 9.07 -1.36 -16.71
CA HIS A 239 8.33 -2.62 -16.56
C HIS A 239 9.06 -3.76 -17.27
N VAL A 240 9.16 -4.94 -16.66
CA VAL A 240 9.83 -6.11 -17.26
C VAL A 240 8.98 -7.37 -17.10
N THR A 241 8.92 -8.20 -18.15
CA THR A 241 8.41 -9.58 -18.07
C THR A 241 9.43 -10.59 -18.59
N GLY A 242 9.41 -11.82 -18.06
CA GLY A 242 10.20 -12.94 -18.60
C GLY A 242 10.96 -13.75 -17.55
N MET A 243 12.25 -14.03 -17.81
CA MET A 243 13.11 -14.84 -16.94
C MET A 243 14.52 -14.24 -16.83
N VAL A 244 15.04 -14.18 -15.60
CA VAL A 244 16.42 -13.77 -15.29
C VAL A 244 17.10 -14.83 -14.42
N ALA A 245 18.29 -15.28 -14.84
CA ALA A 245 19.08 -16.30 -14.15
C ALA A 245 20.51 -15.82 -13.90
N GLY A 246 20.97 -15.90 -12.65
CA GLY A 246 22.36 -15.57 -12.27
C GLY A 246 23.08 -16.73 -11.59
N GLN A 247 24.31 -17.03 -12.01
CA GLN A 247 25.05 -18.20 -11.48
C GLN A 247 25.64 -18.01 -10.08
N PHE A 248 25.85 -16.77 -9.62
CA PHE A 248 26.50 -16.49 -8.33
C PHE A 248 25.71 -15.47 -7.49
N ASP A 249 25.86 -14.17 -7.76
CA ASP A 249 25.52 -13.13 -6.79
C ASP A 249 24.88 -11.90 -7.46
N GLN A 250 23.92 -11.30 -6.74
CA GLN A 250 23.19 -10.08 -7.08
C GLN A 250 22.40 -10.20 -8.39
N VAL A 251 21.23 -10.80 -8.27
CA VAL A 251 20.29 -11.05 -9.37
C VAL A 251 18.99 -10.31 -9.07
N GLY A 252 18.60 -9.36 -9.93
CA GLY A 252 17.29 -8.72 -9.90
C GLY A 252 16.50 -9.08 -11.15
N GLY A 253 15.17 -9.05 -11.11
CA GLY A 253 14.40 -9.09 -12.37
C GLY A 253 14.66 -7.86 -13.24
N LEU A 254 14.84 -6.68 -12.61
CA LEU A 254 15.12 -5.41 -13.28
C LEU A 254 16.61 -5.01 -13.17
N VAL A 255 17.17 -4.99 -11.96
CA VAL A 255 18.56 -4.53 -11.70
C VAL A 255 19.33 -5.50 -10.80
N GLY A 256 20.53 -5.92 -11.22
CA GLY A 256 21.40 -6.74 -10.36
C GLY A 256 21.92 -5.98 -9.12
N ASN A 257 22.71 -4.92 -9.35
CA ASN A 257 23.36 -4.09 -8.33
C ASN A 257 22.92 -2.62 -8.42
N GLY A 258 22.19 -2.12 -7.43
CA GLY A 258 21.84 -0.70 -7.31
C GLY A 258 22.68 0.01 -6.25
N ARG A 259 23.41 1.06 -6.63
CA ARG A 259 24.18 1.92 -5.70
C ARG A 259 23.75 3.36 -5.89
N ASN A 260 23.31 4.04 -4.83
CA ASN A 260 22.70 5.37 -4.96
C ASN A 260 21.59 5.36 -6.05
N LEU A 261 20.87 4.24 -6.14
CA LEU A 261 19.85 3.99 -7.15
C LEU A 261 18.54 4.57 -6.67
N ILE A 262 17.92 5.40 -7.50
CA ILE A 262 16.55 5.86 -7.30
C ILE A 262 15.68 5.08 -8.30
N ALA A 263 14.83 4.19 -7.79
CA ALA A 263 13.86 3.43 -8.58
C ALA A 263 12.43 3.83 -8.18
N ILE A 264 11.66 4.34 -9.14
CA ILE A 264 10.32 4.89 -8.94
C ILE A 264 9.35 4.26 -9.94
N ASP A 265 8.16 3.87 -9.49
CA ASP A 265 7.07 3.30 -10.31
C ASP A 265 7.49 2.09 -11.19
N CYS A 266 8.50 1.32 -10.73
CA CYS A 266 9.05 0.18 -11.47
C CYS A 266 8.33 -1.13 -11.16
N SER A 267 8.25 -2.04 -12.14
CA SER A 267 7.64 -3.36 -11.94
C SER A 267 8.41 -4.50 -12.62
N SER A 268 8.22 -5.71 -12.08
CA SER A 268 8.83 -6.94 -12.58
C SER A 268 7.91 -8.15 -12.42
N ASP A 269 7.49 -8.73 -13.56
CA ASP A 269 6.87 -10.06 -13.65
C ASP A 269 7.86 -11.04 -14.28
N VAL A 270 8.95 -11.27 -13.54
CA VAL A 270 10.11 -12.06 -13.98
C VAL A 270 10.31 -13.26 -13.07
N GLU A 271 10.48 -14.46 -13.65
CA GLU A 271 11.01 -15.60 -12.91
C GLU A 271 12.51 -15.39 -12.65
N VAL A 272 12.89 -15.22 -11.38
CA VAL A 272 14.27 -14.92 -10.97
C VAL A 272 14.90 -16.14 -10.29
N THR A 273 16.04 -16.61 -10.83
CA THR A 273 16.76 -17.78 -10.31
C THR A 273 18.26 -17.52 -10.08
N GLY A 274 18.86 -18.19 -9.08
CA GLY A 274 20.29 -18.05 -8.78
C GLY A 274 20.73 -18.53 -7.41
N VAL A 275 21.80 -17.93 -6.86
CA VAL A 275 22.43 -18.41 -5.61
C VAL A 275 22.32 -17.40 -4.46
N GLN A 276 22.94 -16.21 -4.56
CA GLN A 276 22.94 -15.22 -3.47
C GLN A 276 22.38 -13.85 -3.89
N ARG A 277 21.65 -13.20 -2.96
CA ARG A 277 21.07 -11.85 -3.11
C ARG A 277 20.20 -11.70 -4.34
N LEU A 278 19.02 -12.31 -4.24
CA LEU A 278 18.03 -12.35 -5.31
C LEU A 278 16.84 -11.49 -4.94
N GLY A 279 16.45 -10.57 -5.82
CA GLY A 279 15.21 -9.81 -5.72
C GLY A 279 14.37 -10.00 -6.99
N GLY A 280 13.04 -10.04 -6.86
CA GLY A 280 12.17 -10.00 -8.04
C GLY A 280 12.34 -8.70 -8.83
N LEU A 281 12.72 -7.60 -8.18
CA LEU A 281 13.05 -6.32 -8.82
C LEU A 281 14.55 -6.02 -8.77
N ILE A 282 15.15 -5.94 -7.57
CA ILE A 282 16.54 -5.50 -7.36
C ILE A 282 17.34 -6.53 -6.54
N GLY A 283 18.48 -7.00 -7.04
CA GLY A 283 19.29 -8.00 -6.33
C GLY A 283 19.90 -7.46 -5.03
N TYR A 284 20.56 -6.32 -5.09
CA TYR A 284 21.20 -5.64 -3.95
C TYR A 284 21.09 -4.13 -4.08
N GLN A 285 20.68 -3.44 -3.02
CA GLN A 285 20.63 -1.99 -2.91
C GLN A 285 21.61 -1.48 -1.85
N SER A 286 22.46 -0.52 -2.21
CA SER A 286 23.33 0.17 -1.26
C SER A 286 23.44 1.67 -1.47
N LEU A 287 24.09 2.30 -0.49
CA LEU A 287 24.51 3.69 -0.50
C LEU A 287 26.04 3.77 -0.48
N GLU A 288 26.62 4.66 -1.27
CA GLU A 288 27.98 5.18 -1.09
C GLU A 288 27.88 6.61 -0.50
N SER A 289 28.85 7.04 0.30
CA SER A 289 28.63 8.08 1.32
C SER A 289 28.29 9.47 0.77
N GLY A 290 27.07 9.96 1.08
CA GLY A 290 26.65 11.36 0.84
C GLY A 290 25.33 11.48 0.07
N ASP A 291 24.91 10.42 -0.61
CA ASP A 291 23.82 10.45 -1.58
C ASP A 291 22.50 9.88 -1.04
N SER A 292 21.53 9.64 -1.93
CA SER A 292 20.27 8.96 -1.64
C SER A 292 20.09 7.72 -2.53
N SER A 293 19.43 6.69 -2.01
CA SER A 293 19.10 5.45 -2.72
C SER A 293 17.68 5.06 -2.31
N LYS A 294 16.72 4.90 -3.22
CA LYS A 294 15.34 4.54 -2.82
C LYS A 294 14.66 3.63 -3.82
N ILE A 295 13.75 2.81 -3.31
CA ILE A 295 12.75 2.08 -4.09
C ILE A 295 11.38 2.58 -3.64
N GLU A 296 10.63 3.14 -4.58
CA GLU A 296 9.36 3.82 -4.32
C GLU A 296 8.29 3.35 -5.30
N ASN A 297 7.06 3.14 -4.79
CA ASN A 297 5.87 2.74 -5.56
C ASN A 297 6.06 1.50 -6.44
N SER A 298 7.06 0.66 -6.16
CA SER A 298 7.55 -0.37 -7.06
C SER A 298 7.09 -1.77 -6.62
N HIS A 299 6.95 -2.71 -7.56
CA HIS A 299 6.41 -4.03 -7.24
C HIS A 299 7.00 -5.20 -8.03
N ALA A 300 6.94 -6.40 -7.45
CA ALA A 300 7.36 -7.64 -8.09
C ALA A 300 6.31 -8.76 -7.91
N THR A 301 6.10 -9.55 -8.97
CA THR A 301 5.07 -10.59 -9.03
C THR A 301 5.62 -11.97 -9.41
N GLY A 302 6.65 -12.02 -10.26
CA GLY A 302 7.28 -13.26 -10.70
C GLY A 302 8.03 -14.00 -9.59
N SER A 303 8.08 -15.33 -9.64
CA SER A 303 8.63 -16.15 -8.55
C SER A 303 10.15 -16.03 -8.43
N VAL A 304 10.66 -16.03 -7.19
CA VAL A 304 12.09 -15.90 -6.88
C VAL A 304 12.60 -17.17 -6.18
N SER A 305 13.56 -17.87 -6.78
CA SER A 305 14.14 -19.11 -6.26
C SER A 305 15.66 -19.04 -6.14
N GLY A 306 16.19 -19.17 -4.91
CA GLY A 306 17.62 -19.02 -4.65
C GLY A 306 18.13 -19.85 -3.47
N HIS A 307 19.36 -19.55 -3.02
CA HIS A 307 19.97 -20.25 -1.88
C HIS A 307 20.04 -19.38 -0.61
N SER A 308 20.42 -18.10 -0.75
CA SER A 308 20.63 -17.18 0.37
C SER A 308 20.26 -15.74 0.03
N TYR A 309 19.65 -15.02 0.99
CA TYR A 309 19.20 -13.63 0.82
C TYR A 309 18.24 -13.50 -0.36
N VAL A 310 17.14 -14.27 -0.29
CA VAL A 310 16.13 -14.32 -1.34
C VAL A 310 14.95 -13.44 -0.91
N GLY A 311 14.69 -12.37 -1.64
CA GLY A 311 13.57 -11.46 -1.43
C GLY A 311 12.64 -11.42 -2.62
N GLY A 312 11.33 -11.29 -2.41
CA GLY A 312 10.39 -11.17 -3.52
C GLY A 312 10.50 -9.85 -4.28
N LEU A 313 10.87 -8.74 -3.62
CA LEU A 313 11.21 -7.46 -4.26
C LEU A 313 12.73 -7.24 -4.30
N VAL A 314 13.41 -7.36 -3.14
CA VAL A 314 14.83 -7.00 -2.98
C VAL A 314 15.62 -8.09 -2.26
N GLY A 315 16.77 -8.52 -2.80
CA GLY A 315 17.60 -9.53 -2.13
C GLY A 315 18.23 -9.02 -0.83
N GLU A 316 18.89 -7.86 -0.89
CA GLU A 316 19.45 -7.15 0.27
C GLU A 316 19.19 -5.64 0.14
N ASN A 317 18.51 -5.03 1.13
CA ASN A 317 18.31 -3.57 1.24
C ASN A 317 19.24 -2.96 2.30
N ARG A 318 19.78 -1.77 2.02
CA ARG A 318 20.58 -0.96 2.96
C ARG A 318 20.16 0.51 3.05
N TYR A 319 19.04 0.90 2.45
CA TYR A 319 18.55 2.29 2.55
C TYR A 319 17.02 2.35 2.69
N LEU A 320 16.24 2.66 1.64
CA LEU A 320 14.80 2.94 1.79
C LEU A 320 13.98 2.19 0.76
N ILE A 321 12.94 1.51 1.25
CA ILE A 321 11.83 0.97 0.48
C ILE A 321 10.54 1.60 1.00
N ILE A 322 9.77 2.25 0.12
CA ILE A 322 8.53 2.93 0.47
C ILE A 322 7.41 2.62 -0.54
N ASN A 323 6.17 2.51 -0.08
CA ASN A 323 4.97 2.28 -0.92
C ASN A 323 5.08 1.07 -1.87
N SER A 324 5.92 0.09 -1.54
CA SER A 324 6.35 -0.95 -2.47
C SER A 324 5.87 -2.33 -2.04
N SER A 325 5.75 -3.27 -2.99
CA SER A 325 5.10 -4.56 -2.68
C SER A 325 5.67 -5.76 -3.42
N SER A 326 5.38 -6.95 -2.88
CA SER A 326 5.72 -8.21 -3.53
C SER A 326 4.58 -9.22 -3.39
N THR A 327 4.12 -9.75 -4.52
CA THR A 327 3.23 -10.93 -4.56
C THR A 327 3.98 -12.20 -4.97
N ALA A 328 5.30 -12.10 -5.17
CA ALA A 328 6.16 -13.19 -5.60
C ALA A 328 6.20 -14.35 -4.60
N ASN A 329 6.09 -15.58 -5.09
CA ASN A 329 6.42 -16.75 -4.29
C ASN A 329 7.94 -16.86 -4.17
N VAL A 330 8.44 -17.01 -2.94
CA VAL A 330 9.87 -16.97 -2.60
C VAL A 330 10.30 -18.31 -2.02
N GLN A 331 11.37 -18.90 -2.58
CA GLN A 331 11.98 -20.13 -2.05
C GLN A 331 13.49 -19.97 -1.89
N ALA A 332 13.99 -20.08 -0.66
CA ALA A 332 15.40 -20.28 -0.38
C ALA A 332 15.69 -21.75 -0.04
N SER A 333 16.84 -22.27 -0.46
CA SER A 333 17.24 -23.67 -0.25
C SER A 333 18.27 -23.91 0.87
N ASN A 334 18.75 -22.86 1.57
CA ASN A 334 19.73 -23.06 2.64
C ASN A 334 19.93 -21.93 3.68
N SER A 335 19.23 -20.79 3.58
CA SER A 335 19.48 -19.67 4.51
C SER A 335 18.27 -18.74 4.70
N ILE A 336 18.34 -17.51 4.21
CA ILE A 336 17.46 -16.39 4.53
C ILE A 336 16.48 -16.12 3.38
N ALA A 337 15.19 -16.02 3.70
CA ALA A 337 14.10 -15.74 2.76
C ALA A 337 13.09 -14.73 3.33
N GLY A 338 12.69 -13.75 2.52
CA GLY A 338 11.62 -12.80 2.86
C GLY A 338 10.69 -12.53 1.69
N GLY A 339 9.39 -12.36 1.94
CA GLY A 339 8.43 -12.11 0.87
C GLY A 339 8.64 -10.77 0.16
N LEU A 340 9.11 -9.73 0.86
CA LEU A 340 9.54 -8.45 0.28
C LEU A 340 11.07 -8.38 0.17
N VAL A 341 11.78 -8.60 1.28
CA VAL A 341 13.24 -8.42 1.36
C VAL A 341 13.95 -9.62 1.98
N GLY A 342 15.02 -10.12 1.37
CA GLY A 342 15.83 -11.19 1.96
C GLY A 342 16.50 -10.74 3.27
N GLU A 343 17.45 -9.81 3.16
CA GLU A 343 18.06 -9.11 4.30
C GLU A 343 17.79 -7.60 4.23
N ASN A 344 17.31 -7.00 5.31
CA ASN A 344 17.11 -5.56 5.40
C ASN A 344 17.99 -4.94 6.50
N ARG A 345 18.78 -3.94 6.08
CA ARG A 345 19.56 -3.04 6.94
C ARG A 345 19.09 -1.58 6.88
N GLY A 346 18.03 -1.33 6.11
CA GLY A 346 17.44 -0.02 5.88
C GLY A 346 16.04 0.12 6.48
N GLU A 347 15.33 1.14 6.04
CA GLU A 347 13.95 1.42 6.39
C GLU A 347 12.98 0.82 5.36
N ILE A 348 11.90 0.23 5.86
CA ILE A 348 10.75 -0.24 5.07
C ILE A 348 9.51 0.47 5.60
N ILE A 349 8.82 1.23 4.73
CA ILE A 349 7.68 2.08 5.09
C ILE A 349 6.49 1.78 4.16
N ASN A 350 5.29 1.63 4.72
CA ASN A 350 4.03 1.46 3.95
C ASN A 350 4.14 0.41 2.81
N SER A 351 4.76 -0.74 3.12
CA SER A 351 5.16 -1.74 2.13
C SER A 351 4.78 -3.15 2.58
N PHE A 352 4.49 -4.05 1.64
CA PHE A 352 3.86 -5.33 1.99
C PHE A 352 4.22 -6.53 1.11
N ALA A 353 4.01 -7.73 1.65
CA ALA A 353 4.18 -8.98 0.89
C ALA A 353 3.03 -9.98 1.09
N THR A 354 2.60 -10.62 0.00
CA THR A 354 1.47 -11.57 0.01
C THR A 354 1.80 -12.95 -0.55
N GLY A 355 2.93 -13.12 -1.24
CA GLY A 355 3.37 -14.41 -1.78
C GLY A 355 3.82 -15.39 -0.69
N ALA A 356 3.79 -16.69 -0.98
CA ALA A 356 4.24 -17.70 -0.03
C ALA A 356 5.78 -17.70 0.09
N VAL A 357 6.31 -17.92 1.30
CA VAL A 357 7.75 -17.87 1.60
C VAL A 357 8.21 -19.19 2.23
N GLY A 358 9.11 -19.88 1.52
CA GLY A 358 9.78 -21.08 1.99
C GLY A 358 11.28 -20.86 2.21
N GLY A 359 11.83 -21.39 3.29
CA GLY A 359 13.28 -21.32 3.57
C GLY A 359 13.74 -22.19 4.74
N ASP A 360 15.05 -22.20 4.98
CA ASP A 360 15.67 -23.21 5.86
C ASP A 360 16.32 -22.66 7.14
N SER A 361 16.68 -21.37 7.19
CA SER A 361 17.30 -20.76 8.38
C SER A 361 16.47 -19.62 8.98
N SER A 362 16.29 -18.50 8.28
CA SER A 362 15.45 -17.39 8.77
C SER A 362 14.44 -16.98 7.70
N VAL A 363 13.16 -17.16 8.00
CA VAL A 363 12.07 -17.02 7.02
C VAL A 363 11.03 -16.05 7.56
N GLY A 364 10.83 -14.93 6.84
CA GLY A 364 9.82 -13.94 7.16
C GLY A 364 8.81 -13.77 6.03
N GLY A 365 7.54 -13.53 6.36
CA GLY A 365 6.56 -13.18 5.32
C GLY A 365 6.87 -11.84 4.64
N LEU A 366 7.52 -10.89 5.34
CA LEU A 366 8.04 -9.63 4.77
C LEU A 366 9.57 -9.65 4.64
N VAL A 367 10.29 -9.90 5.75
CA VAL A 367 11.75 -9.78 5.81
C VAL A 367 12.39 -11.05 6.41
N GLY A 368 13.35 -11.65 5.72
CA GLY A 368 14.04 -12.84 6.25
C GLY A 368 14.92 -12.51 7.46
N TYR A 369 15.77 -11.50 7.32
CA TYR A 369 16.69 -11.03 8.35
C TYR A 369 16.68 -9.49 8.44
N GLN A 370 16.40 -8.94 9.61
CA GLN A 370 16.33 -7.50 9.88
C GLN A 370 17.47 -7.09 10.82
N THR A 371 18.21 -6.03 10.50
CA THR A 371 19.26 -5.47 11.39
C THR A 371 19.37 -3.95 11.28
N ASP A 372 19.60 -3.25 12.39
CA ASP A 372 19.81 -1.79 12.51
C ASP A 372 18.62 -0.89 12.10
N GLY A 373 18.11 -1.03 10.87
CA GLY A 373 17.05 -0.21 10.28
C GLY A 373 15.66 -0.44 10.89
N SER A 374 14.62 0.12 10.27
CA SER A 374 13.25 0.09 10.80
C SER A 374 12.24 -0.56 9.85
N ILE A 375 11.11 -1.02 10.40
CA ILE A 375 9.94 -1.47 9.62
C ILE A 375 8.71 -0.79 10.20
N THR A 376 8.04 0.04 9.40
CA THR A 376 6.90 0.87 9.82
C THR A 376 5.74 0.77 8.83
N ASP A 377 4.50 0.70 9.34
CA ASP A 377 3.27 0.64 8.53
C ASP A 377 3.26 -0.51 7.49
N ALA A 378 3.92 -1.62 7.79
CA ALA A 378 4.22 -2.70 6.86
C ALA A 378 3.62 -4.04 7.29
N TYR A 379 3.24 -4.88 6.32
CA TYR A 379 2.51 -6.12 6.63
C TYR A 379 2.80 -7.30 5.70
N ALA A 380 2.50 -8.50 6.19
CA ALA A 380 2.60 -9.73 5.40
C ALA A 380 1.40 -10.67 5.58
N THR A 381 0.94 -11.28 4.49
CA THR A 381 -0.22 -12.18 4.49
C THR A 381 0.08 -13.57 3.92
N GLY A 382 1.28 -13.77 3.37
CA GLY A 382 1.70 -15.03 2.76
C GLY A 382 1.91 -16.16 3.77
N PHE A 383 1.76 -17.41 3.33
CA PHE A 383 2.10 -18.59 4.13
C PHE A 383 3.63 -18.68 4.32
N VAL A 384 4.09 -18.90 5.55
CA VAL A 384 5.51 -18.99 5.90
C VAL A 384 5.85 -20.42 6.34
N SER A 385 6.84 -21.04 5.70
CA SER A 385 7.29 -22.42 5.98
C SER A 385 8.79 -22.52 6.16
N ALA A 386 9.23 -22.84 7.38
CA ALA A 386 10.62 -23.09 7.75
C ALA A 386 10.79 -24.42 8.49
N VAL A 387 10.58 -25.54 7.81
CA VAL A 387 10.46 -26.86 8.46
C VAL A 387 11.79 -27.52 8.86
N ASN A 388 12.94 -26.97 8.46
CA ASN A 388 14.24 -27.51 8.83
C ASN A 388 14.63 -27.20 10.28
N ASN A 389 15.28 -28.15 10.95
CA ASN A 389 15.66 -28.05 12.37
C ASN A 389 16.52 -26.82 12.64
N THR A 390 16.21 -26.09 13.73
CA THR A 390 16.83 -24.81 14.17
C THR A 390 16.46 -23.55 13.37
N SER A 391 15.44 -23.60 12.54
CA SER A 391 14.93 -22.43 11.81
C SER A 391 14.26 -21.38 12.71
N ASN A 392 14.37 -20.12 12.32
CA ASN A 392 13.58 -19.00 12.80
C ASN A 392 12.49 -18.67 11.77
N ALA A 393 11.24 -18.57 12.19
CA ALA A 393 10.11 -18.28 11.32
C ALA A 393 9.21 -17.19 11.91
N GLY A 394 8.95 -16.14 11.15
CA GLY A 394 8.00 -15.09 11.52
C GLY A 394 7.01 -14.82 10.39
N GLY A 395 5.75 -14.54 10.72
CA GLY A 395 4.79 -14.12 9.71
C GLY A 395 5.15 -12.77 9.06
N LEU A 396 5.89 -11.91 9.76
CA LEU A 396 6.51 -10.69 9.22
C LEU A 396 8.03 -10.83 9.08
N VAL A 397 8.74 -11.16 10.17
CA VAL A 397 10.23 -11.16 10.20
C VAL A 397 10.79 -12.46 10.75
N GLY A 398 11.70 -13.11 10.03
CA GLY A 398 12.36 -14.35 10.47
C GLY A 398 13.21 -14.13 11.72
N GLU A 399 14.25 -13.30 11.61
CA GLU A 399 15.08 -12.86 12.72
C GLU A 399 15.28 -11.33 12.67
N ALA A 400 15.20 -10.69 13.84
CA ALA A 400 15.32 -9.25 14.03
C ALA A 400 16.44 -8.92 15.03
N SER A 401 17.33 -7.99 14.69
CA SER A 401 18.42 -7.54 15.57
C SER A 401 18.54 -6.02 15.61
N SER A 402 18.73 -5.43 16.77
CA SER A 402 19.05 -3.99 16.96
C SER A 402 18.10 -3.04 16.21
N THR A 403 16.79 -3.34 16.20
CA THR A 403 15.80 -2.81 15.22
C THR A 403 14.51 -2.34 15.90
N THR A 404 13.68 -1.56 15.18
CA THR A 404 12.32 -1.19 15.62
C THR A 404 11.26 -1.57 14.57
N LEU A 405 10.21 -2.25 15.02
CA LEU A 405 9.00 -2.60 14.26
C LEU A 405 7.83 -1.82 14.87
N THR A 406 7.13 -1.01 14.06
CA THR A 406 6.05 -0.15 14.53
C THR A 406 4.84 -0.20 13.60
N ASN A 407 3.63 -0.41 14.15
CA ASN A 407 2.39 -0.49 13.37
C ASN A 407 2.47 -1.53 12.24
N THR A 408 2.98 -2.72 12.58
CA THR A 408 3.19 -3.82 11.62
C THR A 408 2.34 -5.03 11.93
N TYR A 409 1.95 -5.81 10.91
CA TYR A 409 1.11 -6.98 11.16
C TYR A 409 1.33 -8.17 10.24
N ALA A 410 0.95 -9.35 10.72
CA ALA A 410 0.99 -10.59 9.95
C ALA A 410 -0.28 -11.44 10.10
N THR A 411 -0.84 -11.90 8.97
CA THR A 411 -2.07 -12.74 8.96
C THR A 411 -1.87 -14.13 8.38
N GLY A 412 -0.75 -14.37 7.69
CA GLY A 412 -0.43 -15.68 7.12
C GLY A 412 -0.13 -16.73 8.20
N LYS A 413 -0.51 -17.99 7.95
CA LYS A 413 -0.12 -19.12 8.81
C LYS A 413 1.42 -19.28 8.79
N VAL A 414 2.00 -19.55 9.96
CA VAL A 414 3.44 -19.77 10.13
C VAL A 414 3.69 -21.19 10.60
N GLN A 415 4.57 -21.91 9.90
CA GLN A 415 5.02 -23.25 10.27
C GLN A 415 6.56 -23.28 10.37
N GLY A 416 7.10 -23.64 11.54
CA GLY A 416 8.55 -23.67 11.77
C GLY A 416 9.01 -24.76 12.73
N SER A 417 10.32 -24.88 12.96
CA SER A 417 10.86 -25.91 13.88
C SER A 417 11.56 -25.34 15.13
N GLY A 418 12.27 -24.22 14.99
CA GLY A 418 13.03 -23.57 16.06
C GLY A 418 12.21 -22.50 16.78
N ASN A 419 12.56 -21.23 16.58
CA ASN A 419 11.81 -20.10 17.13
C ASN A 419 10.74 -19.66 16.10
N VAL A 420 9.47 -19.77 16.46
CA VAL A 420 8.33 -19.53 15.56
C VAL A 420 7.43 -18.46 16.17
N GLY A 421 7.25 -17.35 15.48
CA GLY A 421 6.34 -16.27 15.87
C GLY A 421 5.30 -15.99 14.80
N GLY A 422 4.08 -15.64 15.18
CA GLY A 422 3.09 -15.15 14.20
C GLY A 422 3.53 -13.82 13.56
N LEU A 423 4.30 -12.98 14.25
CA LEU A 423 4.94 -11.78 13.70
C LEU A 423 6.46 -11.98 13.51
N VAL A 424 7.19 -12.33 14.58
CA VAL A 424 8.67 -12.38 14.57
C VAL A 424 9.20 -13.69 15.14
N GLY A 425 10.06 -14.40 14.41
CA GLY A 425 10.64 -15.65 14.90
C GLY A 425 11.51 -15.45 16.14
N ILE A 426 12.48 -14.54 16.05
CA ILE A 426 13.33 -14.13 17.18
C ILE A 426 13.67 -12.63 17.08
N ILE A 427 13.68 -11.94 18.23
CA ILE A 427 14.14 -10.55 18.34
C ILE A 427 15.27 -10.41 19.37
N LYS A 428 16.38 -9.80 18.94
CA LYS A 428 17.61 -9.56 19.69
C LYS A 428 17.85 -8.07 19.79
N GLU A 429 17.64 -7.47 20.95
CA GLU A 429 17.77 -6.02 21.17
C GLU A 429 16.85 -5.20 20.23
N GLY A 430 15.71 -4.71 20.70
CA GLY A 430 14.81 -3.96 19.81
C GLY A 430 13.39 -3.81 20.31
N ASN A 431 12.61 -3.05 19.57
CA ASN A 431 11.25 -2.69 19.96
C ASN A 431 10.23 -3.24 18.95
N ILE A 432 9.16 -3.84 19.45
CA ILE A 432 7.94 -4.13 18.69
C ILE A 432 6.82 -3.31 19.33
N SER A 433 6.20 -2.40 18.58
CA SER A 433 5.14 -1.53 19.10
C SER A 433 3.92 -1.43 18.18
N ARG A 434 2.72 -1.47 18.76
CA ARG A 434 1.45 -1.36 18.03
C ARG A 434 1.29 -2.40 16.91
N SER A 435 1.84 -3.60 17.13
CA SER A 435 1.95 -4.63 16.10
C SER A 435 1.18 -5.90 16.48
N TYR A 436 0.71 -6.66 15.48
CA TYR A 436 -0.15 -7.81 15.76
C TYR A 436 -0.03 -8.98 14.80
N ALA A 437 -0.48 -10.15 15.26
CA ALA A 437 -0.56 -11.35 14.44
C ALA A 437 -1.86 -12.14 14.64
N ASN A 438 -2.48 -12.54 13.54
CA ASN A 438 -3.72 -13.35 13.54
C ASN A 438 -3.54 -14.73 12.90
N GLY A 439 -2.42 -14.97 12.21
CA GLY A 439 -2.12 -16.25 11.59
C GLY A 439 -1.87 -17.34 12.63
N GLY A 440 -2.36 -18.56 12.37
CA GLY A 440 -2.07 -19.71 13.22
C GLY A 440 -0.58 -20.08 13.19
N VAL A 441 -0.05 -20.54 14.31
CA VAL A 441 1.38 -20.83 14.51
C VAL A 441 1.58 -22.30 14.88
N GLU A 442 2.36 -23.03 14.09
CA GLU A 442 2.67 -24.45 14.29
C GLU A 442 4.18 -24.72 14.32
N GLY A 443 4.62 -25.59 15.23
CA GLY A 443 6.05 -25.94 15.33
C GLY A 443 6.45 -26.75 16.56
N ASN A 444 7.75 -26.76 16.87
CA ASN A 444 8.34 -27.71 17.82
C ASN A 444 8.96 -27.08 19.07
N TRP A 445 9.87 -26.10 18.94
CA TRP A 445 10.70 -25.64 20.07
C TRP A 445 10.14 -24.42 20.84
N ARG A 446 10.17 -23.22 20.27
CA ARG A 446 9.72 -21.99 20.96
C ARG A 446 8.69 -21.29 20.09
N LEU A 447 7.46 -21.18 20.57
CA LEU A 447 6.32 -20.72 19.77
C LEU A 447 5.58 -19.60 20.47
N GLY A 448 5.44 -18.45 19.80
CA GLY A 448 4.57 -17.36 20.24
C GLY A 448 3.57 -16.98 19.16
N GLY A 449 2.34 -16.63 19.55
CA GLY A 449 1.38 -16.05 18.60
C GLY A 449 1.87 -14.73 18.00
N LEU A 450 2.75 -13.99 18.69
CA LEU A 450 3.46 -12.82 18.16
C LEU A 450 4.96 -13.11 17.96
N VAL A 451 5.67 -13.55 19.02
CA VAL A 451 7.14 -13.67 19.02
C VAL A 451 7.62 -15.04 19.50
N GLY A 452 8.45 -15.75 18.72
CA GLY A 452 9.00 -17.04 19.14
C GLY A 452 9.94 -16.92 20.35
N PHE A 453 10.93 -16.03 20.27
CA PHE A 453 11.86 -15.72 21.36
C PHE A 453 12.24 -14.23 21.39
N ALA A 454 12.15 -13.60 22.55
CA ALA A 454 12.57 -12.23 22.81
C ALA A 454 13.73 -12.20 23.84
N GLU A 455 14.92 -11.74 23.42
CA GLU A 455 16.12 -11.69 24.28
C GLU A 455 16.11 -10.50 25.28
N ASN A 456 17.06 -10.46 26.23
CA ASN A 456 17.12 -9.54 27.39
C ASN A 456 16.79 -8.06 27.16
N THR A 457 17.10 -7.53 25.98
CA THR A 457 16.95 -6.10 25.62
C THR A 457 15.86 -5.89 24.57
N ALA A 458 15.06 -6.92 24.27
CA ALA A 458 13.85 -6.80 23.48
C ALA A 458 12.69 -6.26 24.32
N ASN A 459 11.87 -5.43 23.70
CA ASN A 459 10.74 -4.74 24.30
C ASN A 459 9.51 -4.88 23.40
N ILE A 460 8.42 -5.44 23.93
CA ILE A 460 7.17 -5.67 23.21
C ILE A 460 6.06 -4.85 23.88
N ALA A 461 5.51 -3.88 23.16
CA ALA A 461 4.60 -2.87 23.69
C ALA A 461 3.32 -2.77 22.85
N GLN A 462 2.16 -2.58 23.48
CA GLN A 462 0.89 -2.27 22.78
C GLN A 462 0.57 -3.26 21.64
N SER A 463 0.92 -4.54 21.82
CA SER A 463 0.95 -5.54 20.74
C SER A 463 0.14 -6.78 21.10
N TYR A 464 -0.38 -7.50 20.11
CA TYR A 464 -1.32 -8.60 20.39
C TYR A 464 -1.31 -9.77 19.41
N ALA A 465 -1.77 -10.92 19.88
CA ALA A 465 -1.94 -12.11 19.06
C ALA A 465 -3.33 -12.75 19.23
N THR A 466 -3.90 -13.21 18.11
CA THR A 466 -5.21 -13.89 18.08
C THR A 466 -5.19 -15.24 17.36
N GLY A 467 -4.07 -15.59 16.71
CA GLY A 467 -3.91 -16.88 16.05
C GLY A 467 -3.73 -18.02 17.06
N THR A 468 -4.25 -19.20 16.75
CA THR A 468 -4.02 -20.40 17.56
C THR A 468 -2.56 -20.83 17.52
N VAL A 469 -2.01 -21.27 18.64
CA VAL A 469 -0.59 -21.66 18.76
C VAL A 469 -0.50 -23.13 19.17
N THR A 470 0.12 -23.97 18.33
CA THR A 470 0.23 -25.42 18.55
C THR A 470 1.69 -25.88 18.48
N GLY A 471 2.25 -26.26 19.64
CA GLY A 471 3.63 -26.70 19.80
C GLY A 471 3.78 -28.16 20.25
N THR A 472 4.85 -28.84 19.85
CA THR A 472 5.01 -30.29 20.11
C THR A 472 6.05 -30.69 21.17
N LEU A 473 7.05 -29.85 21.52
CA LEU A 473 8.16 -30.28 22.39
C LEU A 473 8.52 -29.35 23.56
N SER A 474 8.32 -28.03 23.50
CA SER A 474 8.89 -27.11 24.51
C SER A 474 8.00 -25.89 24.81
N ALA A 475 8.48 -24.66 24.63
CA ALA A 475 7.86 -23.46 25.19
C ALA A 475 6.84 -22.84 24.22
N VAL A 476 5.59 -22.75 24.66
CA VAL A 476 4.46 -22.31 23.83
C VAL A 476 3.72 -21.21 24.58
N GLY A 477 3.64 -20.02 23.99
CA GLY A 477 2.92 -18.87 24.53
C GLY A 477 1.91 -18.33 23.53
N GLY A 478 0.75 -17.86 24.01
CA GLY A 478 -0.22 -17.20 23.13
C GLY A 478 0.31 -15.89 22.53
N LEU A 479 1.22 -15.17 23.21
CA LEU A 479 1.94 -14.03 22.66
C LEU A 479 3.42 -14.35 22.40
N ILE A 480 4.15 -14.86 23.39
CA ILE A 480 5.60 -15.04 23.33
C ILE A 480 6.01 -16.45 23.78
N GLY A 481 6.77 -17.17 22.95
CA GLY A 481 7.24 -18.52 23.31
C GLY A 481 8.19 -18.51 24.50
N ARG A 482 9.24 -17.70 24.42
CA ARG A 482 10.15 -17.39 25.53
C ARG A 482 10.44 -15.90 25.60
N LEU A 483 10.41 -15.35 26.82
CA LEU A 483 10.70 -13.95 27.10
C LEU A 483 11.83 -13.84 28.12
N ASP A 484 12.94 -13.26 27.68
CA ASP A 484 14.09 -12.88 28.52
C ASP A 484 14.17 -11.34 28.71
N GLY A 485 13.47 -10.57 27.86
CA GLY A 485 13.28 -9.10 27.95
C GLY A 485 11.89 -8.70 28.46
N GLN A 486 11.36 -7.56 28.00
CA GLN A 486 10.13 -6.97 28.57
C GLN A 486 8.92 -7.07 27.62
N VAL A 487 7.73 -7.28 28.20
CA VAL A 487 6.44 -7.08 27.52
C VAL A 487 5.51 -6.24 28.39
N PHE A 488 4.89 -5.22 27.80
CA PHE A 488 3.91 -4.40 28.50
C PHE A 488 2.70 -4.00 27.65
N SER A 489 1.57 -3.72 28.30
CA SER A 489 0.34 -3.27 27.65
C SER A 489 -0.06 -4.14 26.46
N SER A 490 0.06 -5.47 26.57
CA SER A 490 -0.05 -6.41 25.44
C SER A 490 -0.91 -7.62 25.79
N TYR A 491 -1.46 -8.33 24.79
CA TYR A 491 -2.41 -9.41 25.07
C TYR A 491 -2.46 -10.56 24.05
N ALA A 492 -2.95 -11.71 24.50
CA ALA A 492 -3.21 -12.88 23.66
C ALA A 492 -4.65 -13.41 23.83
N THR A 493 -5.27 -13.79 22.71
CA THR A 493 -6.65 -14.33 22.68
C THR A 493 -6.78 -15.68 21.98
N GLY A 494 -5.76 -16.12 21.23
CA GLY A 494 -5.78 -17.41 20.54
C GLY A 494 -5.49 -18.57 21.49
N ASP A 495 -6.14 -19.71 21.25
CA ASP A 495 -5.93 -20.93 22.05
C ASP A 495 -4.50 -21.47 21.90
N VAL A 496 -3.96 -21.99 23.01
CA VAL A 496 -2.56 -22.41 23.13
C VAL A 496 -2.50 -23.89 23.52
N THR A 497 -1.92 -24.72 22.66
CA THR A 497 -1.71 -26.16 22.91
C THR A 497 -0.24 -26.52 22.86
N GLY A 498 0.28 -27.19 23.90
CA GLY A 498 1.69 -27.61 23.93
C GLY A 498 2.02 -28.75 24.90
N ASN A 499 3.01 -29.57 24.58
CA ASN A 499 3.42 -30.69 25.45
C ASN A 499 4.40 -30.28 26.57
N GLY A 500 5.08 -29.14 26.44
CA GLY A 500 6.16 -28.71 27.32
C GLY A 500 5.73 -27.71 28.40
N THR A 501 6.09 -26.45 28.18
CA THR A 501 5.78 -25.32 29.07
C THR A 501 4.84 -24.38 28.34
N VAL A 502 3.60 -24.25 28.82
CA VAL A 502 2.50 -23.62 28.08
C VAL A 502 1.92 -22.46 28.87
N GLY A 503 1.86 -21.27 28.27
CA GLY A 503 1.25 -20.09 28.87
C GLY A 503 0.27 -19.39 27.94
N GLY A 504 -0.83 -18.87 28.46
CA GLY A 504 -1.76 -18.08 27.65
C GLY A 504 -1.14 -16.81 27.05
N LEU A 505 -0.15 -16.20 27.73
CA LEU A 505 0.66 -15.09 27.20
C LEU A 505 2.10 -15.53 26.90
N VAL A 506 2.81 -16.09 27.88
CA VAL A 506 4.25 -16.41 27.78
C VAL A 506 4.55 -17.85 28.17
N GLY A 507 5.26 -18.61 27.31
CA GLY A 507 5.62 -20.01 27.61
C GLY A 507 6.66 -20.14 28.73
N ASP A 508 7.79 -19.44 28.57
CA ASP A 508 8.94 -19.42 29.49
C ASP A 508 9.39 -17.97 29.74
N LEU A 509 9.22 -17.47 30.98
CA LEU A 509 9.56 -16.10 31.40
C LEU A 509 10.83 -16.16 32.27
N TYR A 510 11.98 -15.89 31.67
CA TYR A 510 13.27 -16.32 32.19
C TYR A 510 14.23 -15.16 32.49
N ASN A 511 14.76 -15.11 33.72
CA ASN A 511 15.76 -14.16 34.25
C ASN A 511 15.24 -12.82 34.80
N THR A 512 16.13 -12.08 35.47
CA THR A 512 15.83 -10.85 36.23
C THR A 512 15.58 -9.61 35.39
N ALA A 513 15.87 -9.64 34.09
CA ALA A 513 15.44 -8.62 33.13
C ALA A 513 14.07 -8.94 32.52
N ALA A 514 13.56 -10.16 32.71
CA ALA A 514 12.31 -10.59 32.13
C ALA A 514 11.11 -10.10 32.94
N GLU A 515 10.25 -9.33 32.29
CA GLU A 515 9.13 -8.64 32.92
C GLU A 515 7.87 -8.72 32.06
N ILE A 516 6.74 -9.01 32.70
CA ILE A 516 5.40 -8.83 32.16
C ILE A 516 4.72 -7.77 33.01
N ASP A 517 4.32 -6.66 32.38
CA ASP A 517 3.56 -5.60 33.02
C ASP A 517 2.25 -5.34 32.26
N ALA A 518 1.19 -4.96 32.96
CA ALA A 518 -0.08 -4.53 32.37
C ALA A 518 -0.54 -5.37 31.16
N SER A 519 -0.58 -6.70 31.27
CA SER A 519 -0.80 -7.59 30.11
C SER A 519 -1.77 -8.73 30.43
N TYR A 520 -2.44 -9.29 29.42
CA TYR A 520 -3.49 -10.30 29.68
C TYR A 520 -3.64 -11.42 28.64
N ALA A 521 -4.20 -12.54 29.07
CA ALA A 521 -4.51 -13.69 28.21
C ALA A 521 -5.94 -14.20 28.40
N THR A 522 -6.60 -14.57 27.29
CA THR A 522 -7.99 -15.07 27.32
C THR A 522 -8.23 -16.37 26.56
N GLY A 523 -7.30 -16.82 25.71
CA GLY A 523 -7.41 -18.09 24.99
C GLY A 523 -7.26 -19.29 25.93
N ASP A 524 -7.84 -20.44 25.56
CA ASP A 524 -7.75 -21.65 26.37
C ASP A 524 -6.34 -22.26 26.28
N VAL A 525 -5.82 -22.74 27.42
CA VAL A 525 -4.44 -23.21 27.56
C VAL A 525 -4.44 -24.71 27.88
N THR A 526 -3.91 -25.52 26.97
CA THR A 526 -3.84 -26.99 27.10
C THR A 526 -2.39 -27.47 27.05
N GLY A 527 -1.98 -28.28 28.04
CA GLY A 527 -0.68 -28.97 27.99
C GLY A 527 -0.47 -30.09 29.00
N GLU A 528 0.70 -30.73 28.96
CA GLU A 528 0.97 -31.96 29.73
C GLU A 528 1.68 -31.73 31.07
N LEU A 529 2.56 -30.74 31.19
CA LEU A 529 3.43 -30.55 32.36
C LEU A 529 3.16 -29.25 33.11
N ARG A 530 3.77 -28.14 32.66
CA ARG A 530 3.73 -26.81 33.29
C ARG A 530 2.80 -25.91 32.47
N VAL A 531 1.62 -25.62 33.01
CA VAL A 531 0.55 -24.95 32.27
C VAL A 531 0.00 -23.80 33.09
N GLY A 532 0.11 -22.57 32.59
CA GLY A 532 -0.40 -21.37 33.25
C GLY A 532 -1.35 -20.57 32.38
N GLY A 533 -2.42 -20.01 32.96
CA GLY A 533 -3.34 -19.15 32.23
C GLY A 533 -2.69 -17.90 31.63
N LEU A 534 -1.62 -17.37 32.24
CA LEU A 534 -0.77 -16.31 31.70
C LEU A 534 0.64 -16.83 31.34
N VAL A 535 1.31 -17.52 32.27
CA VAL A 535 2.72 -17.89 32.11
C VAL A 535 2.95 -19.37 32.42
N GLY A 536 3.59 -20.11 31.50
CA GLY A 536 3.94 -21.51 31.75
C GLY A 536 4.95 -21.65 32.89
N VAL A 537 6.08 -20.95 32.82
CA VAL A 537 7.12 -20.92 33.86
C VAL A 537 7.68 -19.52 34.09
N SER A 538 7.90 -19.14 35.34
CA SER A 538 8.60 -17.91 35.75
C SER A 538 9.88 -18.25 36.52
N HIS A 539 11.04 -17.78 36.04
CA HIS A 539 12.36 -18.02 36.63
C HIS A 539 13.08 -16.72 37.00
N ASN A 540 13.07 -16.34 38.28
CA ASN A 540 13.68 -15.09 38.79
C ASN A 540 13.20 -13.80 38.07
N SER A 541 11.99 -13.83 37.50
CA SER A 541 11.40 -12.78 36.67
C SER A 541 10.30 -12.00 37.40
N VAL A 542 9.69 -11.00 36.75
CA VAL A 542 8.66 -10.13 37.33
C VAL A 542 7.35 -10.22 36.54
N ILE A 543 6.22 -10.30 37.26
CA ILE A 543 4.86 -10.23 36.69
C ILE A 543 4.07 -9.22 37.53
N ASN A 544 3.67 -8.11 36.92
CA ASN A 544 2.91 -7.03 37.54
C ASN A 544 1.61 -6.77 36.76
N ASP A 545 0.58 -6.32 37.48
CA ASP A 545 -0.67 -5.76 36.94
C ASP A 545 -1.28 -6.52 35.75
N SER A 546 -1.23 -7.86 35.78
CA SER A 546 -1.57 -8.72 34.64
C SER A 546 -2.65 -9.76 34.99
N TYR A 547 -3.39 -10.27 33.99
CA TYR A 547 -4.47 -11.23 34.27
C TYR A 547 -4.73 -12.32 33.22
N ALA A 548 -5.34 -13.44 33.66
CA ALA A 548 -5.74 -14.56 32.81
C ALA A 548 -7.20 -14.99 32.98
N LEU A 549 -7.88 -15.30 31.87
CA LEU A 549 -9.31 -15.69 31.83
C LEU A 549 -9.61 -17.06 31.22
N GLY A 550 -8.70 -17.64 30.41
CA GLY A 550 -8.95 -18.88 29.69
C GLY A 550 -9.03 -20.14 30.59
N VAL A 551 -9.58 -21.23 30.05
CA VAL A 551 -9.56 -22.55 30.70
C VAL A 551 -8.12 -23.06 30.76
N VAL A 552 -7.70 -23.62 31.90
CA VAL A 552 -6.35 -24.19 32.07
C VAL A 552 -6.44 -25.71 32.23
N THR A 553 -6.10 -26.44 31.17
CA THR A 553 -6.04 -27.90 31.15
C THR A 553 -4.58 -28.35 31.22
N GLY A 554 -4.14 -28.83 32.38
CA GLY A 554 -2.74 -29.20 32.64
C GLY A 554 -2.56 -30.47 33.46
N GLY A 555 -1.30 -30.92 33.55
CA GLY A 555 -0.87 -32.04 34.40
C GLY A 555 -0.60 -31.63 35.85
N SER A 556 0.54 -32.07 36.40
CA SER A 556 0.87 -31.88 37.82
C SER A 556 1.28 -30.44 38.20
N GLU A 557 1.65 -29.60 37.23
CA GLU A 557 2.15 -28.24 37.45
C GLU A 557 1.26 -27.22 36.71
N ALA A 558 -0.06 -27.46 36.70
CA ALA A 558 -1.06 -26.48 36.31
C ALA A 558 -1.14 -25.32 37.32
N GLY A 559 -1.61 -24.16 36.87
CA GLY A 559 -1.94 -23.02 37.72
C GLY A 559 -2.73 -21.93 36.97
N GLY A 560 -3.61 -21.22 37.69
CA GLY A 560 -4.56 -20.30 37.04
C GLY A 560 -3.93 -19.09 36.36
N LEU A 561 -2.84 -18.56 36.90
CA LEU A 561 -2.02 -17.51 36.27
C LEU A 561 -0.66 -18.07 35.85
N VAL A 562 0.11 -18.67 36.78
CA VAL A 562 1.44 -19.24 36.51
C VAL A 562 1.48 -20.75 36.76
N GLY A 563 2.07 -21.52 35.85
CA GLY A 563 2.25 -22.98 36.00
C GLY A 563 3.30 -23.34 37.06
N GLU A 564 4.58 -22.99 36.82
CA GLU A 564 5.65 -23.07 37.82
C GLU A 564 6.24 -21.67 38.11
N ASN A 565 6.34 -21.28 39.38
CA ASN A 565 7.10 -20.11 39.81
C ASN A 565 8.36 -20.53 40.58
N SER A 566 9.52 -20.14 40.05
CA SER A 566 10.85 -20.52 40.51
C SER A 566 11.68 -19.27 40.79
N GLY A 567 11.33 -18.59 41.89
CA GLY A 567 11.98 -17.35 42.35
C GLY A 567 11.50 -16.07 41.67
N GLY A 568 10.46 -16.13 40.82
CA GLY A 568 9.81 -14.96 40.25
C GLY A 568 8.94 -14.21 41.24
N THR A 569 8.82 -12.91 41.05
CA THR A 569 7.96 -12.01 41.84
C THR A 569 6.67 -11.76 41.08
N ILE A 570 5.53 -12.07 41.71
CA ILE A 570 4.20 -11.79 41.16
C ILE A 570 3.55 -10.75 42.07
N THR A 571 3.21 -9.61 41.50
CA THR A 571 2.54 -8.50 42.17
C THR A 571 1.20 -8.25 41.49
N THR A 572 0.14 -8.03 42.28
CA THR A 572 -1.12 -7.41 41.81
C THR A 572 -1.68 -8.02 40.52
N SER A 573 -1.54 -9.34 40.36
CA SER A 573 -1.87 -10.07 39.12
C SER A 573 -2.81 -11.25 39.41
N PHE A 574 -3.82 -11.41 38.55
CA PHE A 574 -5.06 -12.13 38.90
C PHE A 574 -5.47 -13.17 37.86
N PHE A 575 -6.19 -14.21 38.27
CA PHE A 575 -6.83 -15.12 37.33
C PHE A 575 -8.27 -15.42 37.70
N ASN A 576 -9.09 -15.71 36.68
CA ASN A 576 -10.46 -16.17 36.90
C ASN A 576 -10.45 -17.63 37.38
N SER A 577 -10.77 -17.85 38.65
CA SER A 577 -10.79 -19.18 39.26
C SER A 577 -12.00 -20.03 38.85
N GLU A 578 -13.05 -19.41 38.30
CA GLU A 578 -14.26 -20.09 37.83
C GLU A 578 -14.08 -20.68 36.43
N THR A 579 -13.38 -19.96 35.53
CA THR A 579 -13.12 -20.41 34.15
C THR A 579 -11.85 -21.25 34.03
N SER A 580 -10.75 -20.86 34.70
CA SER A 580 -9.49 -21.62 34.66
C SER A 580 -9.62 -23.02 35.27
N GLY A 581 -10.57 -23.22 36.19
CA GLY A 581 -10.72 -24.44 36.98
C GLY A 581 -9.66 -24.63 38.07
N GLN A 582 -8.78 -23.65 38.27
CA GLN A 582 -7.68 -23.69 39.23
C GLN A 582 -7.99 -22.87 40.49
N SER A 583 -7.31 -23.17 41.60
CA SER A 583 -7.53 -22.50 42.89
C SER A 583 -6.24 -22.14 43.64
N ASP A 584 -5.09 -22.20 42.96
CA ASP A 584 -3.78 -22.12 43.60
C ASP A 584 -3.43 -20.69 44.04
N ASN A 585 -2.95 -20.55 45.28
CA ASN A 585 -2.48 -19.29 45.83
C ASN A 585 -1.04 -19.38 46.40
N GLU A 586 -0.30 -20.46 46.07
CA GLU A 586 1.07 -20.72 46.53
C GLU A 586 2.12 -19.89 45.76
N GLY A 587 1.89 -18.58 45.61
CA GLY A 587 2.79 -17.70 44.85
C GLY A 587 2.72 -17.89 43.33
N LYS A 588 1.59 -18.42 42.82
CA LYS A 588 1.30 -18.63 41.39
C LYS A 588 0.33 -17.60 40.78
N GLY A 589 -0.07 -16.57 41.53
CA GLY A 589 -1.09 -15.57 41.17
C GLY A 589 -2.24 -15.51 42.19
N GLU A 590 -3.09 -14.48 42.10
CA GLU A 590 -4.26 -14.35 42.98
C GLU A 590 -5.56 -14.81 42.29
N PRO A 591 -6.28 -15.81 42.85
CA PRO A 591 -7.60 -16.20 42.33
C PRO A 591 -8.64 -15.12 42.59
N LYS A 592 -9.48 -14.85 41.58
CA LYS A 592 -10.68 -14.00 41.66
C LYS A 592 -11.84 -14.68 40.91
N THR A 593 -13.06 -14.44 41.34
CA THR A 593 -14.27 -14.80 40.59
C THR A 593 -14.46 -13.90 39.38
N THR A 594 -15.30 -14.32 38.42
CA THR A 594 -15.77 -13.50 37.29
C THR A 594 -16.35 -12.17 37.79
N ALA A 595 -17.16 -12.23 38.85
CA ALA A 595 -17.78 -11.04 39.43
C ALA A 595 -16.75 -10.07 40.01
N GLU A 596 -15.72 -10.55 40.72
CA GLU A 596 -14.64 -9.70 41.25
C GLU A 596 -13.81 -9.06 40.13
N LEU A 597 -13.46 -9.81 39.08
CA LEU A 597 -12.69 -9.28 37.95
C LEU A 597 -13.47 -8.28 37.07
N GLN A 598 -14.77 -8.12 37.31
CA GLN A 598 -15.64 -7.10 36.70
C GLN A 598 -15.90 -5.89 37.61
N GLN A 599 -15.15 -5.76 38.73
CA GLN A 599 -15.21 -4.61 39.64
C GLN A 599 -13.88 -3.85 39.65
N GLN A 600 -13.94 -2.53 39.41
CA GLN A 600 -12.77 -1.65 39.49
C GLN A 600 -12.03 -1.75 40.84
N THR A 601 -12.77 -2.01 41.93
CA THR A 601 -12.22 -2.13 43.30
C THR A 601 -11.24 -3.30 43.47
N THR A 602 -11.34 -4.35 42.64
CA THR A 602 -10.39 -5.47 42.62
C THR A 602 -9.00 -5.03 42.17
N PHE A 603 -8.95 -4.03 41.28
CA PHE A 603 -7.74 -3.49 40.66
C PHE A 603 -7.30 -2.18 41.31
N SER A 604 -7.56 -2.01 42.62
CA SER A 604 -7.29 -0.76 43.37
C SER A 604 -5.82 -0.31 43.45
N SER A 605 -4.90 -1.14 42.96
CA SER A 605 -3.46 -0.86 42.81
C SER A 605 -3.07 -0.42 41.41
N TRP A 606 -3.92 -0.66 40.40
CA TRP A 606 -3.64 -0.38 38.99
C TRP A 606 -4.03 1.06 38.63
N THR A 607 -3.39 1.61 37.61
CA THR A 607 -3.83 2.85 36.96
C THR A 607 -5.01 2.56 36.03
N ILE A 608 -6.20 2.41 36.63
CA ILE A 608 -7.45 1.98 35.97
C ILE A 608 -8.59 3.02 36.07
N VAL A 609 -9.20 3.34 34.94
CA VAL A 609 -10.36 4.24 34.85
C VAL A 609 -11.65 3.47 34.55
N ALA A 610 -12.74 3.88 35.18
CA ALA A 610 -14.08 3.35 34.88
C ALA A 610 -14.73 4.17 33.76
N ASP A 611 -15.36 3.50 32.81
CA ASP A 611 -16.00 4.10 31.64
C ASP A 611 -17.45 3.58 31.52
N ASP A 612 -18.44 4.46 31.36
CA ASP A 612 -19.87 4.12 31.27
C ASP A 612 -20.40 4.04 29.83
N THR A 613 -19.53 4.21 28.83
CA THR A 613 -19.81 3.95 27.41
C THR A 613 -19.48 2.51 27.01
N ILE A 614 -18.50 1.90 27.70
CA ILE A 614 -18.03 0.54 27.50
C ILE A 614 -18.86 -0.45 28.33
N ASP A 615 -19.34 -1.52 27.69
CA ASP A 615 -20.12 -2.60 28.31
C ASP A 615 -19.36 -3.25 29.47
N GLN A 616 -20.07 -3.53 30.58
CA GLN A 616 -19.46 -4.08 31.78
C GLN A 616 -18.73 -5.40 31.51
N GLY A 617 -17.46 -5.44 31.88
CA GLY A 617 -16.57 -6.55 31.59
C GLY A 617 -15.26 -6.49 32.37
N TYR A 618 -14.25 -7.18 31.84
CA TYR A 618 -12.89 -7.19 32.37
C TYR A 618 -12.13 -5.90 31.98
N PRO A 619 -11.07 -5.51 32.69
CA PRO A 619 -10.22 -4.39 32.28
C PRO A 619 -9.65 -4.58 30.88
N LEU A 620 -9.88 -3.61 29.99
CA LEU A 620 -9.24 -3.52 28.68
C LEU A 620 -8.08 -2.53 28.75
N LEU A 621 -7.08 -2.68 27.90
CA LEU A 621 -6.00 -1.72 27.79
C LEU A 621 -6.51 -0.46 27.10
N THR A 622 -6.14 0.72 27.60
CA THR A 622 -6.70 2.00 27.11
C THR A 622 -6.55 2.18 25.61
N TRP A 623 -5.42 1.76 25.03
CA TRP A 623 -5.17 1.85 23.58
C TRP A 623 -6.11 0.97 22.72
N GLN A 624 -6.82 0.00 23.30
CA GLN A 624 -7.84 -0.79 22.61
C GLN A 624 -9.18 -0.05 22.48
N VAL A 625 -9.40 1.01 23.26
CA VAL A 625 -10.71 1.67 23.42
C VAL A 625 -10.68 3.19 23.22
N SER A 626 -9.54 3.86 23.39
CA SER A 626 -9.46 5.31 23.34
C SER A 626 -9.18 5.86 21.92
N GLN A 627 -10.12 6.65 21.40
CA GLN A 627 -9.80 7.75 20.45
C GLN A 627 -9.75 9.12 21.15
N SER A 628 -9.95 9.18 22.46
CA SER A 628 -10.28 10.44 23.16
C SER A 628 -9.97 10.45 24.67
N TYR A 629 -8.73 10.10 25.06
CA TYR A 629 -8.19 10.49 26.38
C TYR A 629 -7.02 11.46 26.18
N SER A 630 -7.06 12.59 26.91
CA SER A 630 -6.07 13.67 26.84
C SER A 630 -5.73 14.20 28.25
N GLY A 631 -5.69 13.29 29.23
CA GLY A 631 -5.57 13.61 30.65
C GLY A 631 -4.41 12.85 31.29
N ASP A 632 -3.35 13.57 31.66
CA ASP A 632 -2.17 13.04 32.32
C ASP A 632 -2.46 12.66 33.80
N PRO A 633 -2.09 11.44 34.26
CA PRO A 633 -1.48 10.36 33.49
C PRO A 633 -2.53 9.57 32.70
N ASP A 634 -2.24 9.31 31.42
CA ASP A 634 -3.05 8.43 30.60
C ASP A 634 -3.18 7.07 31.32
N PRO A 635 -4.40 6.59 31.61
CA PRO A 635 -4.56 5.33 32.31
C PRO A 635 -4.05 4.19 31.43
N VAL A 636 -3.52 3.13 32.05
CA VAL A 636 -3.10 1.93 31.31
C VAL A 636 -4.30 1.01 31.03
N TRP A 637 -5.26 1.02 31.96
CA TRP A 637 -6.45 0.18 31.93
C TRP A 637 -7.74 1.00 31.95
N VAL A 638 -8.76 0.51 31.25
CA VAL A 638 -10.15 1.00 31.30
C VAL A 638 -11.07 -0.18 31.62
N ILE A 639 -12.05 0.00 32.50
CA ILE A 639 -13.08 -1.00 32.80
C ILE A 639 -14.48 -0.47 32.49
N GLY A 640 -15.22 -1.22 31.69
CA GLY A 640 -16.61 -0.91 31.39
C GLY A 640 -17.50 -1.00 32.62
N THR A 641 -18.41 -0.04 32.76
CA THR A 641 -19.41 0.04 33.83
C THR A 641 -20.84 0.14 33.30
N LYS A 642 -21.00 0.26 31.97
CA LYS A 642 -22.30 0.29 31.31
C LYS A 642 -23.02 -1.06 31.51
N PRO A 643 -24.23 -1.08 32.09
CA PRO A 643 -24.96 -2.33 32.30
C PRO A 643 -25.20 -3.05 30.96
N PRO A 644 -24.96 -4.38 30.87
CA PRO A 644 -25.19 -5.12 29.64
C PRO A 644 -26.65 -4.98 29.21
N ALA A 645 -26.88 -4.78 27.91
CA ALA A 645 -28.21 -4.60 27.34
C ALA A 645 -28.66 -5.82 26.54
N PHE A 646 -29.97 -6.07 26.52
CA PHE A 646 -30.59 -7.19 25.81
C PHE A 646 -31.57 -6.70 24.76
N SER A 647 -31.64 -7.42 23.64
CA SER A 647 -32.57 -7.13 22.56
C SER A 647 -34.00 -7.58 22.91
N VAL A 648 -34.94 -6.66 22.75
CA VAL A 648 -36.38 -6.92 22.82
C VAL A 648 -36.96 -6.75 21.42
N THR A 649 -37.42 -7.85 20.81
CA THR A 649 -37.89 -7.87 19.42
C THR A 649 -39.42 -7.80 19.36
N PRO A 650 -40.03 -6.72 18.85
CA PRO A 650 -41.47 -6.69 18.60
C PRO A 650 -41.85 -7.54 17.38
N ASP A 651 -42.91 -8.33 17.49
CA ASP A 651 -43.48 -9.14 16.41
C ASP A 651 -45.01 -8.90 16.35
N ALA A 652 -45.44 -8.17 15.32
CA ALA A 652 -46.85 -7.91 15.07
C ALA A 652 -47.43 -8.99 14.14
N GLY A 653 -48.28 -9.86 14.70
CA GLY A 653 -49.09 -10.78 13.90
C GLY A 653 -50.04 -10.05 12.94
N ALA A 654 -50.56 -10.77 11.95
CA ALA A 654 -51.49 -10.19 10.97
C ALA A 654 -52.71 -9.54 11.64
N GLY A 655 -53.05 -8.31 11.22
CA GLY A 655 -54.19 -7.54 11.74
C GLY A 655 -53.83 -6.33 12.61
N GLY A 656 -52.55 -5.93 12.71
CA GLY A 656 -52.13 -4.71 13.39
C GLY A 656 -50.62 -4.50 13.39
N SER A 657 -50.12 -3.59 14.23
CA SER A 657 -48.71 -3.27 14.40
C SER A 657 -48.32 -3.06 15.87
N ILE A 658 -47.01 -2.99 16.12
CA ILE A 658 -46.39 -2.66 17.41
C ILE A 658 -45.50 -1.43 17.21
N SER A 659 -45.49 -0.50 18.18
CA SER A 659 -44.64 0.69 18.20
C SER A 659 -43.93 0.85 19.56
N PRO A 660 -42.59 0.94 19.63
CA PRO A 660 -41.64 0.88 18.51
C PRO A 660 -41.70 -0.46 17.76
N GLY A 661 -41.58 -0.41 16.43
CA GLY A 661 -41.58 -1.60 15.56
C GLY A 661 -40.19 -2.17 15.28
N SER A 662 -39.13 -1.49 15.74
CA SER A 662 -37.74 -1.93 15.65
C SER A 662 -37.31 -2.67 16.94
N VAL A 663 -36.28 -3.51 16.82
CA VAL A 663 -35.64 -4.16 17.98
C VAL A 663 -35.15 -3.10 18.96
N GLN A 664 -35.54 -3.21 20.23
CA GLN A 664 -35.14 -2.30 21.29
C GLN A 664 -33.94 -2.88 22.06
N SER A 665 -32.97 -2.04 22.44
CA SER A 665 -31.86 -2.45 23.30
C SER A 665 -32.11 -1.97 24.73
N ILE A 666 -32.40 -2.90 25.65
CA ILE A 666 -32.86 -2.58 27.01
C ILE A 666 -31.80 -3.01 28.04
N PRO A 667 -31.29 -2.12 28.90
CA PRO A 667 -30.34 -2.47 29.96
C PRO A 667 -30.87 -3.59 30.89
N ASN A 668 -29.98 -4.47 31.34
CA ASN A 668 -30.30 -5.57 32.25
C ASN A 668 -31.06 -5.08 33.49
N GLY A 669 -32.23 -5.67 33.74
CA GLY A 669 -33.12 -5.33 34.85
C GLY A 669 -34.06 -4.14 34.59
N ALA A 670 -33.90 -3.40 33.49
CA ALA A 670 -34.84 -2.35 33.10
C ALA A 670 -36.10 -2.92 32.45
N THR A 671 -37.16 -2.12 32.39
CA THR A 671 -38.42 -2.42 31.69
C THR A 671 -38.58 -1.52 30.48
N THR A 672 -39.36 -1.95 29.50
CA THR A 672 -39.78 -1.12 28.36
C THR A 672 -41.27 -1.28 28.09
N TYR A 673 -41.82 -0.49 27.17
CA TYR A 673 -43.22 -0.56 26.79
C TYR A 673 -43.41 -0.47 25.27
N PHE A 674 -44.48 -1.10 24.80
CA PHE A 674 -44.85 -1.17 23.41
C PHE A 674 -46.32 -0.78 23.25
N THR A 675 -46.61 0.14 22.33
CA THR A 675 -47.97 0.50 21.94
C THR A 675 -48.44 -0.45 20.85
N ILE A 676 -49.61 -1.04 21.05
CA ILE A 676 -50.20 -2.09 20.21
C ILE A 676 -51.34 -1.46 19.41
N ILE A 677 -51.26 -1.49 18.08
CA ILE A 677 -52.15 -0.74 17.21
C ILE A 677 -52.90 -1.73 16.30
N PRO A 678 -54.18 -2.06 16.59
CA PRO A 678 -55.01 -2.85 15.67
C PRO A 678 -55.19 -2.15 14.33
N GLY A 679 -55.21 -2.93 13.25
CA GLY A 679 -55.61 -2.45 11.92
C GLY A 679 -57.13 -2.34 11.80
N ASP A 680 -57.59 -1.72 10.71
CA ASP A 680 -59.02 -1.53 10.43
C ASP A 680 -59.78 -2.87 10.40
N GLY A 681 -60.84 -2.97 11.19
CA GLY A 681 -61.62 -4.21 11.35
C GLY A 681 -61.01 -5.25 12.29
N PHE A 682 -59.98 -4.91 13.06
CA PHE A 682 -59.36 -5.79 14.05
C PHE A 682 -59.42 -5.22 15.48
N SER A 683 -59.28 -6.11 16.46
CA SER A 683 -59.07 -5.81 17.88
C SER A 683 -57.91 -6.63 18.42
N ILE A 684 -57.28 -6.18 19.51
CA ILE A 684 -56.20 -6.94 20.17
C ILE A 684 -56.78 -8.26 20.71
N ALA A 685 -56.26 -9.38 20.22
CA ALA A 685 -56.63 -10.72 20.70
C ALA A 685 -55.79 -11.12 21.93
N GLY A 686 -54.53 -10.71 21.96
CA GLY A 686 -53.61 -10.91 23.07
C GLY A 686 -52.20 -10.45 22.73
N VAL A 687 -51.40 -10.16 23.77
CA VAL A 687 -49.98 -9.81 23.65
C VAL A 687 -49.21 -10.66 24.67
N THR A 688 -48.08 -11.23 24.24
CA THR A 688 -47.31 -12.20 25.03
C THR A 688 -45.81 -12.03 24.82
N GLY A 689 -45.02 -12.38 25.83
CA GLY A 689 -43.55 -12.42 25.75
C GLY A 689 -42.89 -11.35 26.62
N CYS A 690 -41.60 -11.53 26.95
CA CYS A 690 -40.87 -10.66 27.90
C CYS A 690 -41.57 -10.46 29.27
N GLY A 691 -42.35 -11.45 29.74
CA GLY A 691 -43.08 -11.45 31.02
C GLY A 691 -44.23 -10.43 31.16
N GLY A 692 -44.37 -9.50 30.22
CA GLY A 692 -45.13 -8.26 30.39
C GLY A 692 -46.65 -8.37 30.52
N SER A 693 -47.26 -7.22 30.80
CA SER A 693 -48.71 -7.08 30.96
C SER A 693 -49.30 -5.99 30.05
N LEU A 694 -50.51 -6.25 29.53
CA LEU A 694 -51.26 -5.33 28.66
C LEU A 694 -52.25 -4.50 29.47
N LEU A 695 -52.17 -3.17 29.37
CA LEU A 695 -53.18 -2.25 29.89
C LEU A 695 -53.69 -1.35 28.77
N GLY A 696 -54.95 -1.56 28.35
CA GLY A 696 -55.51 -0.90 27.18
C GLY A 696 -54.77 -1.35 25.91
N ASN A 697 -54.02 -0.44 25.31
CA ASN A 697 -53.17 -0.68 24.13
C ASN A 697 -51.67 -0.58 24.44
N ILE A 698 -51.25 -0.46 25.70
CA ILE A 698 -49.83 -0.41 26.07
C ILE A 698 -49.44 -1.72 26.76
N TYR A 699 -48.44 -2.40 26.20
CA TYR A 699 -47.82 -3.60 26.77
C TYR A 699 -46.50 -3.22 27.43
N THR A 700 -46.42 -3.31 28.75
CA THR A 700 -45.19 -3.05 29.51
C THR A 700 -44.52 -4.37 29.85
N THR A 701 -43.24 -4.53 29.51
CA THR A 701 -42.47 -5.74 29.82
C THR A 701 -42.19 -5.86 31.32
N ASP A 702 -41.93 -7.08 31.78
CA ASP A 702 -41.21 -7.26 33.04
C ASP A 702 -39.73 -6.84 32.87
N ALA A 703 -38.95 -6.91 33.95
CA ALA A 703 -37.52 -6.60 33.95
C ALA A 703 -36.76 -7.52 32.97
N ILE A 704 -36.08 -6.93 32.00
CA ILE A 704 -35.39 -7.65 30.92
C ILE A 704 -34.05 -8.18 31.43
N THR A 705 -33.91 -9.50 31.54
CA THR A 705 -32.67 -10.17 32.00
C THR A 705 -32.04 -11.08 30.94
N GLN A 706 -32.63 -11.13 29.74
CA GLN A 706 -32.16 -11.86 28.57
C GLN A 706 -32.89 -11.34 27.33
N ALA A 707 -32.39 -11.65 26.13
CA ALA A 707 -33.12 -11.34 24.89
C ALA A 707 -34.49 -12.05 24.85
N CYS A 708 -35.50 -11.34 24.34
CA CYS A 708 -36.87 -11.84 24.29
C CYS A 708 -37.71 -11.14 23.19
N ASN A 709 -38.88 -11.70 22.89
CA ASN A 709 -39.80 -11.13 21.90
C ASN A 709 -41.08 -10.64 22.57
N VAL A 710 -41.69 -9.58 22.03
CA VAL A 710 -43.04 -9.13 22.37
C VAL A 710 -43.94 -9.38 21.16
N VAL A 711 -44.80 -10.40 21.27
CA VAL A 711 -45.66 -10.86 20.17
C VAL A 711 -47.08 -10.35 20.39
N ALA A 712 -47.61 -9.56 19.46
CA ALA A 712 -49.00 -9.11 19.45
C ALA A 712 -49.84 -9.91 18.45
N THR A 713 -51.06 -10.26 18.84
CA THR A 713 -52.01 -10.99 18.00
C THR A 713 -53.34 -10.23 17.94
N PHE A 714 -53.99 -10.30 16.78
CA PHE A 714 -55.19 -9.53 16.47
C PHE A 714 -56.31 -10.46 15.97
N GLN A 715 -57.55 -10.10 16.24
CA GLN A 715 -58.75 -10.82 15.80
C GLN A 715 -59.73 -9.86 15.12
N LEU A 716 -60.39 -10.31 14.06
CA LEU A 716 -61.41 -9.52 13.36
C LEU A 716 -62.54 -9.14 14.32
N THR A 717 -62.94 -7.86 14.31
CA THR A 717 -64.15 -7.42 15.01
C THR A 717 -65.37 -7.90 14.22
N PRO A 718 -66.27 -8.71 14.81
CA PRO A 718 -67.45 -9.18 14.10
C PRO A 718 -68.41 -8.01 13.83
N VAL A 719 -68.72 -7.79 12.56
CA VAL A 719 -69.81 -6.90 12.13
C VAL A 719 -71.12 -7.67 12.29
N ASP A 720 -72.02 -7.17 13.13
CA ASP A 720 -73.31 -7.81 13.42
C ASP A 720 -74.25 -7.68 12.21
N PRO A 721 -74.85 -8.78 11.70
CA PRO A 721 -75.80 -8.70 10.59
C PRO A 721 -77.14 -8.12 11.06
N ASP A 722 -77.56 -7.00 10.47
CA ASP A 722 -78.82 -6.31 10.78
C ASP A 722 -80.07 -7.23 10.70
N PRO A 723 -81.05 -7.06 11.60
CA PRO A 723 -82.17 -7.98 11.73
C PRO A 723 -83.27 -7.81 10.67
N VAL A 724 -83.80 -8.95 10.23
CA VAL A 724 -84.88 -9.08 9.23
C VAL A 724 -86.20 -8.46 9.70
N VAL A 725 -86.84 -7.67 8.84
CA VAL A 725 -88.22 -7.15 9.00
C VAL A 725 -89.14 -7.80 7.95
N PRO A 726 -90.34 -8.32 8.32
CA PRO A 726 -91.28 -8.92 7.37
C PRO A 726 -92.30 -7.91 6.77
N ASP A 727 -92.74 -8.19 5.54
CA ASP A 727 -93.53 -7.34 4.63
C ASP A 727 -94.90 -6.85 5.11
N PRO A 728 -95.38 -5.74 4.49
CA PRO A 728 -96.79 -5.53 4.17
C PRO A 728 -97.06 -5.44 2.65
N VAL A 729 -97.64 -6.51 2.10
CA VAL A 729 -98.59 -6.61 0.96
C VAL A 729 -98.71 -5.43 -0.04
N ASP A 730 -98.23 -5.70 -1.27
CA ASP A 730 -98.71 -5.40 -2.64
C ASP A 730 -100.08 -4.66 -2.80
N PRO A 731 -100.28 -3.75 -3.80
CA PRO A 731 -100.34 -4.17 -5.21
C PRO A 731 -99.61 -3.27 -6.24
N ASP A 732 -98.77 -3.93 -7.04
CA ASP A 732 -98.47 -3.71 -8.47
C ASP A 732 -99.75 -3.44 -9.33
N PRO A 733 -99.71 -3.08 -10.65
CA PRO A 733 -98.58 -3.23 -11.59
C PRO A 733 -98.39 -2.07 -12.62
N VAL A 734 -97.36 -2.20 -13.49
CA VAL A 734 -97.49 -2.44 -14.95
C VAL A 734 -96.20 -2.00 -15.68
N ASP A 735 -95.43 -3.02 -16.09
CA ASP A 735 -94.40 -3.00 -17.13
C ASP A 735 -95.01 -2.79 -18.54
N PRO A 736 -94.35 -2.09 -19.49
CA PRO A 736 -93.62 -2.84 -20.50
C PRO A 736 -92.30 -2.22 -21.01
N ASP A 737 -91.22 -2.96 -20.79
CA ASP A 737 -90.09 -3.26 -21.70
C ASP A 737 -90.45 -3.25 -23.22
N PRO A 738 -89.49 -3.18 -24.16
CA PRO A 738 -88.25 -2.38 -24.20
C PRO A 738 -88.03 -1.71 -25.60
N VAL A 739 -86.75 -1.42 -25.94
CA VAL A 739 -86.12 -1.25 -27.28
C VAL A 739 -85.60 0.16 -27.63
N ASP A 740 -84.26 0.21 -27.73
CA ASP A 740 -83.32 1.20 -28.30
C ASP A 740 -83.65 1.68 -29.74
N PRO A 741 -82.92 2.65 -30.38
CA PRO A 741 -81.56 3.16 -30.05
C PRO A 741 -81.38 4.70 -30.09
N VAL A 742 -80.15 5.19 -29.85
CA VAL A 742 -79.30 5.98 -30.81
C VAL A 742 -78.22 6.83 -30.09
N GLN A 743 -76.96 6.36 -30.19
CA GLN A 743 -75.67 7.12 -30.13
C GLN A 743 -75.28 7.70 -28.74
N ILE A 744 -74.01 7.77 -28.33
CA ILE A 744 -72.73 7.81 -29.10
C ILE A 744 -71.65 6.94 -28.39
N GLU A 745 -70.89 6.16 -29.16
CA GLU A 745 -69.76 5.29 -28.77
C GLU A 745 -68.42 6.06 -28.95
N GLU A 746 -67.26 5.82 -28.31
CA GLU A 746 -66.68 4.80 -27.39
C GLU A 746 -65.79 5.54 -26.34
N GLY A 747 -65.31 5.03 -25.20
CA GLY A 747 -65.47 3.75 -24.48
C GLY A 747 -64.42 3.62 -23.34
N TYR A 748 -64.78 2.95 -22.22
CA TYR A 748 -63.97 2.25 -21.18
C TYR A 748 -62.71 2.92 -20.54
N SER A 749 -62.34 2.74 -19.24
CA SER A 749 -62.87 1.92 -18.12
C SER A 749 -62.40 2.40 -16.73
N ASP A 750 -63.23 2.16 -15.71
CA ASP A 750 -62.95 1.72 -14.32
C ASP A 750 -61.96 2.44 -13.36
N ALA A 751 -62.54 3.28 -12.50
CA ALA A 751 -62.83 3.05 -11.05
C ALA A 751 -61.73 2.65 -10.01
N PRO A 752 -61.95 2.94 -8.69
CA PRO A 752 -60.88 2.96 -7.65
C PRO A 752 -61.08 1.96 -6.47
N GLN A 753 -60.16 2.03 -5.46
CA GLN A 753 -60.27 1.68 -4.01
C GLN A 753 -59.34 0.58 -3.41
N ILE A 754 -58.33 1.02 -2.63
CA ILE A 754 -58.09 0.74 -1.18
C ILE A 754 -57.90 -0.71 -0.62
N VAL A 755 -56.66 -0.97 -0.13
CA VAL A 755 -56.20 -1.72 1.09
C VAL A 755 -55.97 -3.27 1.09
N ALA A 756 -55.01 -3.68 1.95
CA ALA A 756 -54.26 -4.95 2.05
C ALA A 756 -55.03 -6.13 2.72
N SER A 757 -54.61 -7.41 2.68
CA SER A 757 -53.26 -7.94 3.00
C SER A 757 -53.04 -9.45 2.65
N HIS A 758 -51.75 -9.87 2.52
CA HIS A 758 -51.10 -11.19 2.83
C HIS A 758 -51.86 -12.55 2.63
N ARG A 759 -51.31 -13.67 2.08
CA ARG A 759 -49.92 -14.08 1.70
C ARG A 759 -49.88 -15.40 0.83
N LEU A 760 -49.04 -15.45 -0.24
CA LEU A 760 -48.42 -16.62 -0.97
C LEU A 760 -49.34 -17.70 -1.65
N THR A 761 -49.04 -18.30 -2.84
CA THR A 761 -47.75 -18.51 -3.55
C THR A 761 -47.85 -18.72 -5.11
N ARG A 762 -46.88 -18.12 -5.86
CA ARG A 762 -46.18 -18.55 -7.12
C ARG A 762 -46.83 -18.58 -8.54
N ARG A 763 -46.28 -17.71 -9.43
CA ARG A 763 -45.81 -17.88 -10.86
C ARG A 763 -46.77 -18.44 -11.93
N ASP A 764 -46.66 -18.18 -13.23
CA ASP A 764 -45.77 -17.46 -14.18
C ASP A 764 -46.57 -17.34 -15.52
N PRO A 765 -46.22 -16.54 -16.58
CA PRO A 765 -45.14 -15.57 -16.78
C PRO A 765 -45.59 -14.25 -17.55
N GLN A 766 -44.62 -13.51 -18.12
CA GLN A 766 -44.68 -12.52 -19.24
C GLN A 766 -45.74 -11.41 -19.25
N SER A 767 -45.35 -10.23 -18.75
CA SER A 767 -46.04 -8.93 -18.95
C SER A 767 -45.46 -8.17 -20.15
N GLU A 768 -46.31 -7.74 -21.09
CA GLU A 768 -45.92 -6.86 -22.20
C GLU A 768 -45.97 -5.35 -21.83
N ALA A 769 -45.23 -4.54 -22.59
CA ALA A 769 -45.03 -3.10 -22.38
C ALA A 769 -46.09 -2.23 -23.14
N VAL A 770 -46.01 -0.92 -23.39
CA VAL A 770 -44.90 -0.05 -23.87
C VAL A 770 -45.24 1.44 -23.68
N LEU A 771 -44.32 2.27 -23.14
CA LEU A 771 -43.86 3.55 -23.74
C LEU A 771 -42.60 4.09 -23.04
N SER A 772 -41.83 4.96 -23.71
CA SER A 772 -40.41 5.22 -23.40
C SER A 772 -40.04 6.70 -23.14
N ILE A 773 -39.33 6.92 -22.04
CA ILE A 773 -38.13 7.79 -21.86
C ILE A 773 -38.25 9.31 -22.11
N THR A 774 -37.98 10.10 -21.06
CA THR A 774 -36.88 11.11 -21.04
C THR A 774 -36.37 11.24 -19.59
N ARG A 775 -35.06 10.99 -19.40
CA ARG A 775 -34.32 10.77 -18.13
C ARG A 775 -34.88 11.37 -16.82
N ALA A 776 -35.10 10.47 -15.86
CA ALA A 776 -34.83 10.71 -14.44
C ALA A 776 -33.52 10.00 -14.03
N HIS A 777 -32.87 10.45 -12.96
CA HIS A 777 -32.40 9.60 -11.84
C HIS A 777 -31.78 10.46 -10.73
N SER A 778 -32.59 10.74 -9.70
CA SER A 778 -32.13 10.82 -8.32
C SER A 778 -33.08 9.94 -7.52
N GLU A 779 -32.59 8.84 -6.95
CA GLU A 779 -33.40 7.97 -6.10
C GLU A 779 -32.60 7.57 -4.86
N VAL A 780 -32.98 8.15 -3.73
CA VAL A 780 -32.85 7.52 -2.41
C VAL A 780 -34.26 7.54 -1.80
N PRO A 781 -34.91 6.39 -1.57
CA PRO A 781 -36.23 6.35 -0.95
C PRO A 781 -36.20 6.77 0.53
N ASN A 782 -37.35 7.26 1.04
CA ASN A 782 -37.64 7.61 2.45
C ASN A 782 -37.19 8.98 3.00
N SER A 783 -36.85 9.96 2.16
CA SER A 783 -36.81 11.36 2.67
C SER A 783 -38.22 11.84 3.01
N THR A 784 -38.40 12.37 4.22
CA THR A 784 -39.64 13.07 4.62
C THR A 784 -39.31 14.54 4.85
N THR A 785 -39.92 15.42 4.07
CA THR A 785 -39.75 16.87 4.19
C THR A 785 -40.79 17.43 5.15
N LEU A 786 -40.34 18.02 6.26
CA LEU A 786 -41.18 18.84 7.13
C LEU A 786 -40.72 20.29 7.04
N VAL A 787 -41.68 21.20 6.90
CA VAL A 787 -41.47 22.65 6.93
C VAL A 787 -41.84 23.11 8.32
N ASP A 788 -40.91 23.78 9.01
CA ASP A 788 -41.17 24.44 10.29
C ASP A 788 -41.56 25.90 10.03
N ASP A 789 -42.76 26.27 10.44
CA ASP A 789 -43.42 27.55 10.13
C ASP A 789 -43.20 28.63 11.22
N GLU A 790 -42.38 28.37 12.25
CA GLU A 790 -42.16 29.34 13.35
C GLU A 790 -41.31 30.58 12.97
N ASN A 791 -40.78 30.68 11.74
CA ASN A 791 -40.11 31.90 11.24
C ASN A 791 -40.63 32.34 9.85
N PRO A 792 -41.56 33.32 9.77
CA PRO A 792 -42.25 33.67 8.53
C PRO A 792 -41.41 34.42 7.48
N ASP A 793 -40.19 34.88 7.83
CA ASP A 793 -39.33 35.61 6.90
C ASP A 793 -38.30 34.72 6.17
N ASN A 794 -38.10 33.45 6.59
CA ASN A 794 -37.33 32.44 5.85
C ASN A 794 -37.63 31.02 6.39
N PRO A 795 -38.52 30.23 5.75
CA PRO A 795 -38.88 28.90 6.24
C PRO A 795 -37.79 27.89 5.92
N SER A 796 -37.22 27.24 6.94
CA SER A 796 -36.18 26.22 6.75
C SER A 796 -36.79 24.92 6.21
N VAL A 797 -36.19 24.36 5.16
CA VAL A 797 -36.52 23.02 4.67
C VAL A 797 -35.62 22.02 5.36
N ILE A 798 -36.21 21.19 6.23
CA ILE A 798 -35.51 20.09 6.89
C ILE A 798 -35.63 18.84 6.03
N THR A 799 -34.50 18.35 5.54
CA THR A 799 -34.42 17.00 4.95
C THR A 799 -33.68 16.09 5.91
N ALA A 800 -34.39 15.09 6.42
CA ALA A 800 -33.81 14.00 7.20
C ALA A 800 -33.60 12.78 6.29
N ALA A 801 -32.42 12.16 6.39
CA ALA A 801 -32.11 10.89 5.76
C ALA A 801 -31.48 9.94 6.79
N ASP A 802 -32.15 8.81 7.02
CA ASP A 802 -31.66 7.76 7.91
C ASP A 802 -30.75 6.79 7.14
N ILE A 803 -29.47 6.76 7.51
CA ILE A 803 -28.55 5.72 7.07
C ILE A 803 -28.58 4.61 8.11
N VAL A 804 -29.12 3.45 7.72
CA VAL A 804 -29.19 2.25 8.56
C VAL A 804 -28.09 1.28 8.14
N THR A 805 -27.09 1.13 8.98
CA THR A 805 -26.04 0.10 8.86
C THR A 805 -25.90 -0.62 10.19
N GLU A 806 -26.08 -1.96 10.16
CA GLU A 806 -25.77 -2.90 11.25
C GLU A 806 -26.23 -2.45 12.66
N GLY A 807 -27.47 -1.98 12.77
CA GLY A 807 -28.14 -1.79 14.06
C GLY A 807 -28.02 -0.40 14.69
N ARG A 808 -27.42 0.58 14.00
CA ARG A 808 -27.53 2.00 14.35
C ARG A 808 -28.20 2.78 13.23
N THR A 809 -29.08 3.71 13.61
CA THR A 809 -29.64 4.72 12.70
C THR A 809 -28.80 5.98 12.84
N ILE A 810 -28.20 6.44 11.74
CA ILE A 810 -27.56 7.76 11.68
C ILE A 810 -28.55 8.67 10.95
N THR A 811 -29.14 9.61 11.67
CA THR A 811 -30.03 10.61 11.07
C THR A 811 -29.20 11.83 10.68
N LEU A 812 -29.06 12.04 9.37
CA LEU A 812 -28.50 13.28 8.82
C LEU A 812 -29.62 14.31 8.74
N GLN A 813 -29.52 15.40 9.49
CA GLN A 813 -30.39 16.57 9.32
C GLN A 813 -29.65 17.68 8.58
N ALA A 814 -30.19 18.06 7.42
CA ALA A 814 -29.78 19.24 6.68
C ALA A 814 -30.87 20.32 6.77
N GLU A 815 -30.49 21.50 7.25
CA GLU A 815 -31.31 22.72 7.23
C GLU A 815 -30.89 23.58 6.02
N ALA A 816 -31.81 23.74 5.07
CA ALA A 816 -31.65 24.63 3.91
C ALA A 816 -32.61 25.82 4.01
N TYR A 817 -32.21 26.97 3.44
CA TYR A 817 -33.11 28.11 3.31
C TYR A 817 -34.28 27.81 2.38
N GLY A 818 -35.40 28.55 2.53
CA GLY A 818 -36.70 28.21 1.93
C GLY A 818 -36.81 28.26 0.40
N ASP A 819 -35.74 28.64 -0.30
CA ASP A 819 -35.61 28.57 -1.76
C ASP A 819 -34.83 27.35 -2.27
N GLY A 820 -34.29 26.53 -1.34
CA GLY A 820 -33.51 25.32 -1.64
C GLY A 820 -32.09 25.58 -2.15
N SER A 821 -31.59 26.82 -2.09
CA SER A 821 -30.33 27.21 -2.77
C SER A 821 -29.05 26.85 -2.02
N ALA A 822 -29.08 26.76 -0.68
CA ALA A 822 -27.91 26.39 0.13
C ALA A 822 -28.30 25.72 1.45
N VAL A 823 -27.53 24.70 1.85
CA VAL A 823 -27.58 24.08 3.18
C VAL A 823 -26.63 24.85 4.09
N HIS A 824 -27.18 25.56 5.08
CA HIS A 824 -26.36 26.39 5.99
C HIS A 824 -25.94 25.64 7.26
N ARG A 825 -26.51 24.45 7.51
CA ARG A 825 -26.21 23.62 8.67
C ARG A 825 -26.50 22.15 8.35
N VAL A 826 -25.48 21.31 8.55
CA VAL A 826 -25.59 19.85 8.54
C VAL A 826 -25.27 19.35 9.94
N LEU A 827 -26.18 18.59 10.53
CA LEU A 827 -25.99 17.95 11.83
C LEU A 827 -25.97 16.43 11.64
N LEU A 828 -24.87 15.78 12.01
CA LEU A 828 -24.89 14.35 12.28
C LEU A 828 -25.52 14.16 13.66
N ILE A 829 -26.67 13.48 13.71
CA ILE A 829 -27.28 13.09 14.97
C ILE A 829 -27.10 11.58 15.14
N THR A 830 -26.16 11.22 16.01
CA THR A 830 -26.06 9.87 16.57
C THR A 830 -26.81 9.83 17.89
N GLU A 831 -27.54 8.75 18.17
CA GLU A 831 -28.09 8.54 19.51
C GLU A 831 -26.95 8.30 20.51
N GLY A 832 -26.68 9.31 21.34
CA GLY A 832 -25.52 9.35 22.24
C GLY A 832 -24.71 10.62 22.02
N SER A 833 -24.58 11.44 23.06
CA SER A 833 -24.08 12.80 22.99
C SER A 833 -22.56 12.91 22.87
N GLU A 834 -22.06 13.41 21.75
CA GLU A 834 -20.85 14.27 21.71
C GLU A 834 -20.74 15.03 20.37
N ASN A 835 -20.47 16.34 20.43
CA ASN A 835 -20.20 17.18 19.26
C ASN A 835 -18.70 17.56 19.25
N GLN A 836 -17.95 17.19 18.22
CA GLN A 836 -16.59 17.70 17.99
C GLN A 836 -16.32 18.04 16.51
N ILE A 837 -15.43 19.01 16.29
CA ILE A 837 -15.05 19.58 14.98
C ILE A 837 -13.55 19.32 14.73
N ILE A 838 -13.17 19.19 13.46
CA ILE A 838 -11.91 18.58 13.01
C ILE A 838 -10.77 19.59 12.83
N THR A 839 -9.56 19.22 13.27
CA THR A 839 -8.27 19.79 12.82
C THR A 839 -7.29 18.69 12.43
N GLN A 840 -7.38 18.16 11.20
CA GLN A 840 -6.47 17.11 10.67
C GLN A 840 -6.15 17.29 9.17
N ALA A 841 -5.51 18.39 8.78
CA ALA A 841 -5.06 18.61 7.39
C ALA A 841 -3.52 18.55 7.23
N LEU A 842 -2.75 19.27 8.06
CA LEU A 842 -1.29 19.41 7.89
C LEU A 842 -0.43 18.67 8.93
N SER A 843 -1.00 18.15 10.02
CA SER A 843 -0.24 17.47 11.10
C SER A 843 0.39 16.12 10.69
N ARG A 844 0.20 15.68 9.45
CA ARG A 844 0.75 14.44 8.88
C ARG A 844 2.06 14.65 8.10
N PHE A 845 2.51 15.90 7.93
CA PHE A 845 3.79 16.20 7.26
C PHE A 845 4.95 16.23 8.26
N THR A 846 6.03 15.51 7.94
CA THR A 846 7.25 15.48 8.75
C THR A 846 7.89 16.88 8.82
N GLY A 847 8.09 17.41 10.01
CA GLY A 847 8.60 18.77 10.21
C GLY A 847 7.52 19.86 10.20
N ALA A 848 6.24 19.52 10.19
CA ALA A 848 5.17 20.49 10.39
C ALA A 848 5.22 21.12 11.79
N PHE A 849 5.02 22.43 11.87
CA PHE A 849 5.04 23.21 13.10
C PHE A 849 3.71 23.96 13.28
N THR A 850 3.19 24.01 14.50
CA THR A 850 1.96 24.73 14.82
C THR A 850 2.24 25.79 15.86
N LEU A 851 1.90 27.04 15.53
CA LEU A 851 1.95 28.18 16.42
C LEU A 851 0.51 28.56 16.81
N ILE A 852 0.27 28.70 18.12
CA ILE A 852 -0.99 29.24 18.65
C ILE A 852 -0.71 30.68 19.06
N GLU A 853 -1.40 31.63 18.45
CA GLU A 853 -1.21 33.06 18.69
C GLU A 853 -2.18 33.60 19.74
N GLU A 854 -1.81 34.71 20.40
CA GLU A 854 -2.74 35.43 21.27
C GLU A 854 -3.97 35.88 20.45
N GLN A 855 -5.16 35.69 21.03
CA GLN A 855 -6.51 35.82 20.42
C GLN A 855 -7.09 34.53 19.79
N GLY A 856 -6.42 33.38 19.92
CA GLY A 856 -7.03 32.06 19.61
C GLY A 856 -6.96 31.67 18.13
N ARG A 857 -6.11 32.34 17.37
CA ARG A 857 -5.75 32.01 15.99
C ARG A 857 -4.70 30.90 16.00
N VAL A 858 -4.89 29.88 15.16
CA VAL A 858 -3.99 28.71 15.09
C VAL A 858 -3.39 28.64 13.70
N THR A 859 -2.06 28.70 13.62
CA THR A 859 -1.32 28.68 12.35
C THR A 859 -0.43 27.45 12.31
N THR A 860 -0.72 26.51 11.42
CA THR A 860 0.09 25.31 11.16
C THR A 860 0.78 25.45 9.81
N TRP A 861 2.09 25.24 9.76
CA TRP A 861 2.84 25.21 8.51
C TRP A 861 3.68 23.95 8.35
N ALA A 862 3.93 23.55 7.11
CA ALA A 862 4.76 22.40 6.75
C ALA A 862 5.77 22.80 5.67
N PRO A 863 7.07 22.47 5.83
CA PRO A 863 8.07 22.72 4.80
C PRO A 863 7.80 21.84 3.57
N LEU A 864 8.10 22.37 2.39
CA LEU A 864 8.01 21.67 1.11
C LEU A 864 9.42 21.47 0.52
N PRO A 865 9.60 20.52 -0.42
CA PRO A 865 10.86 20.33 -1.12
C PRO A 865 11.36 21.62 -1.80
N GLN A 866 12.68 21.73 -2.03
CA GLN A 866 13.19 22.84 -2.83
C GLN A 866 12.72 22.72 -4.28
N ILE A 867 12.21 23.82 -4.82
CA ILE A 867 11.77 23.94 -6.22
C ILE A 867 12.56 25.09 -6.84
N ASN A 868 13.22 24.83 -7.96
CA ASN A 868 14.08 25.78 -8.70
C ASN A 868 15.13 26.50 -7.82
N GLY A 869 15.71 25.77 -6.85
CA GLY A 869 16.72 26.31 -5.92
C GLY A 869 16.17 27.08 -4.71
N HIS A 870 14.86 27.35 -4.65
CA HIS A 870 14.21 28.07 -3.57
C HIS A 870 13.54 27.12 -2.57
N GLN A 871 13.51 27.48 -1.28
CA GLN A 871 12.78 26.73 -0.25
C GLN A 871 11.34 27.22 -0.16
N TRP A 872 10.40 26.29 0.02
CA TRP A 872 8.96 26.55 0.06
C TRP A 872 8.32 26.00 1.35
N ARG A 873 7.17 26.54 1.76
CA ARG A 873 6.32 25.97 2.81
C ARG A 873 4.82 26.20 2.51
N ALA A 874 3.98 25.29 2.98
CA ALA A 874 2.52 25.47 3.01
C ALA A 874 2.09 25.94 4.41
N VAL A 875 1.11 26.84 4.50
CA VAL A 875 0.63 27.44 5.75
C VAL A 875 -0.90 27.43 5.78
N VAL A 876 -1.49 26.89 6.86
CA VAL A 876 -2.92 26.98 7.18
C VAL A 876 -3.10 27.79 8.45
N GLU A 877 -3.95 28.81 8.39
CA GLU A 877 -4.40 29.59 9.53
C GLU A 877 -5.89 29.37 9.76
N THR A 878 -6.26 29.01 10.99
CA THR A 878 -7.65 28.88 11.43
C THR A 878 -7.99 30.00 12.40
N GLN A 879 -9.07 30.70 12.09
CA GLN A 879 -9.62 31.82 12.85
C GLN A 879 -10.54 31.31 13.98
N PRO A 880 -10.79 32.11 15.05
CA PRO A 880 -11.60 31.69 16.19
C PRO A 880 -13.09 31.40 15.88
N ASP A 881 -13.57 31.82 14.71
CA ASP A 881 -14.92 31.55 14.18
C ASP A 881 -15.02 30.26 13.36
N GLY A 882 -13.89 29.59 13.09
CA GLY A 882 -13.79 28.36 12.33
C GLY A 882 -13.42 28.54 10.85
N GLU A 883 -13.29 29.77 10.32
CA GLU A 883 -12.74 29.97 8.98
C GLU A 883 -11.26 29.53 8.93
N SER A 884 -10.90 28.69 7.96
CA SER A 884 -9.51 28.29 7.72
C SER A 884 -9.02 28.78 6.35
N ARG A 885 -7.76 29.22 6.27
CA ARG A 885 -7.14 29.80 5.07
C ARG A 885 -5.81 29.11 4.79
N LEU A 886 -5.61 28.64 3.56
CA LEU A 886 -4.38 27.98 3.08
C LEU A 886 -3.62 28.91 2.13
N TRP A 887 -2.30 29.00 2.28
CA TRP A 887 -1.39 29.63 1.31
C TRP A 887 -0.02 28.95 1.29
N TYR A 888 0.83 29.41 0.36
CA TYR A 888 2.20 28.94 0.19
C TYR A 888 3.18 30.11 0.26
N GLU A 889 4.37 29.86 0.80
CA GLU A 889 5.43 30.87 0.93
C GLU A 889 6.76 30.33 0.41
N VAL A 890 7.58 31.21 -0.16
CA VAL A 890 8.91 30.94 -0.71
C VAL A 890 9.98 31.80 -0.04
N CYS A 891 11.19 31.27 0.12
CA CYS A 891 12.33 31.95 0.74
C CYS A 891 13.51 32.07 -0.24
N GLU A 892 14.08 33.28 -0.35
CA GLU A 892 15.12 33.60 -1.35
C GLU A 892 16.56 33.44 -0.83
N THR A 893 16.84 33.70 0.45
CA THR A 893 18.15 33.41 1.09
C THR A 893 17.99 33.14 2.59
N GLN A 894 18.71 32.10 3.08
CA GLN A 894 18.78 31.61 4.48
C GLN A 894 17.61 31.98 5.40
N CYS A 895 16.71 31.00 5.58
CA CYS A 895 15.46 31.14 6.32
C CYS A 895 15.63 30.67 7.77
N ASP A 896 15.31 31.54 8.72
CA ASP A 896 15.07 31.16 10.12
C ASP A 896 13.55 31.01 10.32
N ASN A 897 13.11 30.31 11.38
CA ASN A 897 11.70 29.86 11.54
C ASN A 897 10.61 30.94 11.32
N ASP A 898 10.90 32.20 11.64
CA ASP A 898 9.94 33.31 11.63
C ASP A 898 10.26 34.44 10.62
N HIS A 899 11.35 34.37 9.85
CA HIS A 899 11.79 35.49 8.99
C HIS A 899 12.32 35.04 7.60
N ASN A 900 12.08 35.86 6.57
CA ASN A 900 12.48 35.72 5.15
C ASN A 900 11.57 34.87 4.22
N TRP A 901 10.25 34.84 4.44
CA TRP A 901 9.27 34.14 3.59
C TRP A 901 8.36 35.13 2.80
N ALA A 902 8.04 34.84 1.54
CA ALA A 902 7.29 35.68 0.60
C ALA A 902 6.19 34.92 -0.18
N LEU A 903 5.21 35.62 -0.78
CA LEU A 903 3.98 35.08 -1.39
C LEU A 903 3.95 35.32 -2.93
N SER A 904 3.58 34.34 -3.78
CA SER A 904 3.77 34.40 -5.28
C SER A 904 2.58 33.92 -6.14
N SER A 905 2.31 34.61 -7.29
CA SER A 905 1.19 34.78 -8.29
C SER A 905 0.71 33.80 -9.43
N VAL A 906 -0.39 33.01 -9.30
CA VAL A 906 -1.22 32.28 -10.34
C VAL A 906 -2.48 33.00 -10.96
N THR A 907 -2.77 33.07 -12.28
CA THR A 907 -4.16 33.31 -12.81
C THR A 907 -4.45 32.62 -14.17
N LEU A 908 -5.63 31.99 -14.33
CA LEU A 908 -6.07 31.31 -15.57
C LEU A 908 -7.36 31.93 -16.17
N PRO A 909 -7.55 31.95 -17.52
CA PRO A 909 -8.71 32.58 -18.16
C PRO A 909 -9.86 31.62 -18.51
N GLY A 910 -11.00 31.75 -17.82
CA GLY A 910 -12.34 31.43 -18.33
C GLY A 910 -12.83 29.96 -18.29
N ASP A 911 -13.92 29.73 -17.56
CA ASP A 911 -14.91 28.64 -17.70
C ASP A 911 -14.41 27.23 -18.09
N GLN A 912 -13.28 26.79 -17.51
CA GLN A 912 -12.80 25.41 -17.56
C GLN A 912 -12.84 24.81 -16.15
N ALA A 913 -13.57 23.70 -15.98
CA ALA A 913 -13.54 22.92 -14.75
C ALA A 913 -12.32 21.99 -14.76
N PHE A 914 -11.69 21.79 -13.60
CA PHE A 914 -10.60 20.82 -13.43
C PHE A 914 -11.14 19.38 -13.55
N GLU A 915 -10.58 18.61 -14.48
CA GLU A 915 -10.57 17.14 -14.39
C GLU A 915 -9.22 16.66 -13.83
N ALA A 916 -9.20 15.47 -13.24
CA ALA A 916 -7.99 14.91 -12.63
C ALA A 916 -6.96 14.53 -13.70
N GLY A 917 -5.78 15.16 -13.68
CA GLY A 917 -4.66 14.87 -14.60
C GLY A 917 -4.06 16.06 -15.34
N ASN A 918 -4.54 17.28 -15.11
CA ASN A 918 -4.00 18.49 -15.77
C ASN A 918 -2.77 19.06 -15.05
N GLU A 919 -1.71 19.33 -15.82
CA GLU A 919 -0.46 19.95 -15.38
C GLU A 919 -0.59 21.49 -15.40
N ILE A 920 0.10 22.20 -14.49
CA ILE A 920 0.09 23.68 -14.44
C ILE A 920 1.37 24.21 -15.06
N GLU A 921 1.27 24.71 -16.29
CA GLU A 921 2.35 25.42 -16.97
C GLU A 921 2.44 26.87 -16.44
N VAL A 922 3.64 27.32 -16.11
CA VAL A 922 3.94 28.71 -15.71
C VAL A 922 4.96 29.26 -16.71
N GLU A 923 4.52 30.13 -17.61
CA GLU A 923 5.44 30.80 -18.54
C GLU A 923 6.38 31.74 -17.78
N GLU A 924 7.68 31.58 -18.02
CA GLU A 924 8.71 32.50 -17.55
C GLU A 924 8.68 33.80 -18.36
N ASP A 925 8.27 34.92 -17.77
CA ASP A 925 9.01 36.18 -17.93
C ASP A 925 8.62 37.28 -16.92
N ILE A 926 9.65 37.89 -16.33
CA ILE A 926 9.65 39.17 -15.58
C ILE A 926 9.13 39.16 -14.11
N LEU A 927 10.02 39.58 -13.22
CA LEU A 927 9.87 39.76 -11.77
C LEU A 927 8.99 40.98 -11.35
N GLU A 928 8.80 41.09 -10.03
CA GLU A 928 8.32 42.24 -9.24
C GLU A 928 6.80 42.40 -9.01
N GLY A 929 6.31 41.67 -7.98
CA GLY A 929 5.30 42.14 -7.05
C GLY A 929 3.82 41.94 -7.40
N VAL A 930 3.21 40.85 -6.89
CA VAL A 930 1.90 40.81 -6.18
C VAL A 930 1.47 39.35 -5.83
N GLN A 931 0.55 39.24 -4.88
CA GLN A 931 -0.04 38.08 -4.20
C GLN A 931 -0.92 37.15 -5.09
N ILE A 932 -1.04 35.84 -4.81
CA ILE A 932 -2.26 35.07 -5.22
C ILE A 932 -3.34 35.14 -4.15
N ARG A 933 -4.55 34.93 -4.64
CA ARG A 933 -5.73 34.51 -3.92
C ARG A 933 -6.36 33.35 -4.70
N ILE A 934 -6.47 32.18 -4.10
CA ILE A 934 -7.21 31.04 -4.66
C ILE A 934 -8.42 30.81 -3.75
N GLU A 935 -9.62 31.00 -4.28
CA GLU A 935 -10.88 30.67 -3.61
C GLU A 935 -11.50 29.47 -4.34
N THR A 936 -11.71 28.37 -3.63
CA THR A 936 -12.51 27.23 -4.11
C THR A 936 -13.45 26.76 -3.01
N ASP A 937 -14.71 26.54 -3.38
CA ASP A 937 -15.68 25.79 -2.58
C ASP A 937 -15.74 24.33 -3.05
N VAL A 938 -16.30 23.47 -2.19
CA VAL A 938 -16.67 22.05 -2.37
C VAL A 938 -15.57 20.99 -2.60
N THR A 939 -15.19 20.36 -1.49
CA THR A 939 -15.26 18.90 -1.26
C THR A 939 -14.88 17.95 -2.41
N ARG A 940 -13.61 17.58 -2.50
CA ARG A 940 -13.13 16.18 -2.62
C ARG A 940 -11.62 16.11 -2.34
N GLN A 941 -11.11 14.90 -2.14
CA GLN A 941 -9.71 14.66 -1.70
C GLN A 941 -8.71 15.39 -2.60
N ILE A 942 -7.89 16.28 -2.01
CA ILE A 942 -6.56 16.57 -2.53
C ILE A 942 -5.69 15.39 -2.12
N ARG A 943 -5.18 14.66 -3.12
CA ARG A 943 -4.27 13.54 -2.93
C ARG A 943 -2.94 13.94 -3.57
N PHE A 944 -1.88 13.96 -2.78
CA PHE A 944 -0.50 14.08 -3.25
C PHE A 944 -0.03 12.72 -3.77
#